data_AF-A0A521S456-F1
#
_entry.id   AF-A0A521S456-F1
#
_cell.length_a   1.000
_cell.length_b   1.000
_cell.length_c   1.000
_cell.angle_alpha   90.00
_cell.angle_beta   90.00
_cell.angle_gamma   90.00
#
_symmetry.space_group_name_H-M   'P 1'
#
loop_
_entity.id
_entity.type
_entity.pdbx_description
1 polymer ?
#
loop_
_entity_poly.entity_id
_entity_poly.type
_entity_poly.pdbx_seq_one_letter_code
_entity_poly.pdbx_strand_id
1 'polypeptide(L)'
;MITSRALISRSPAGRAHHRGPAALATLLVALLAATLLGGLAAGTARAASQTLVPACSGVNIRTAASTRATIKVRLGLSSTVTVSGTVSGSRWGTSCPAWKSGSTWYKVSHVNGIPVTSLYGVTTLYAATGVLKAGTAAAPTPVPTPAAPPAAPPAPTPSPSPAPTAPPAPTPTPAPAATPPPSLAPAPTPSPPSPSPTPSSTATTEAVVLVPACDGANLRTSTSTSSTIKVRLGINSTVTIAATVAGSAWSTSCPTSKAGSGWYKVSHVNGTPVSTLYGVTALYAATGILTTPVTSSSAGVTALGPSTTFFGRGYGHGVGLSQYGARGRALEGQSAAEILAHYYAGTTIGTIAADTRIRVLVLDNFGATAASPLVVHGRDGQWAVTGITGDLPADARLRLFPPTASFATWRALVETAASQVLYDGPVPSDVRVAGSTPATTLQLDSRTSAYDLYRGTLRVIASGPTIDVVNELPLETYLRGVVPAEMPSTWPLQARTAQTIAARTYAAYQLRPGTGTFDVYDDTRSQVYGGVRRELAAADSVIAATAGQVVRSGTSLANTLFHSTAGGATEHNENVFVSSAGARVASPVSYLRGSSDRDPSGVAYDAGAPYATWQTRSFSIAELSAIFGKDARTAVGTLSGLDLRNRGVSGRLISVTLVGTAGTKTVSGDVFVAVFNAGRPAGDAPLRGSLVDVKPIP
;
A
#
# COMPACT_ATOMS: atom_id res chain seq x y z
N MET A 1 -11.57 41.71 -36.84
CA MET A 1 -10.89 41.46 -38.15
C MET A 1 -11.27 40.04 -38.58
N ILE A 2 -12.20 39.91 -39.54
CA ILE A 2 -11.89 39.70 -40.98
C ILE A 2 -11.50 38.22 -41.23
N THR A 3 -12.48 37.31 -41.39
CA THR A 3 -12.94 36.65 -42.67
C THR A 3 -11.96 35.58 -43.22
N SER A 4 -12.31 34.48 -43.91
CA SER A 4 -13.55 33.81 -44.37
C SER A 4 -13.20 32.31 -44.68
N ARG A 5 -14.11 31.32 -44.70
CA ARG A 5 -14.90 30.81 -45.87
C ARG A 5 -14.15 30.84 -47.24
N ALA A 6 -14.19 29.84 -48.14
CA ALA A 6 -14.91 28.55 -48.17
C ALA A 6 -14.35 27.57 -49.25
N LEU A 7 -14.94 26.36 -49.29
CA LEU A 7 -15.02 25.30 -50.34
C LEU A 7 -14.57 25.63 -51.78
N ILE A 8 -14.02 24.62 -52.49
CA ILE A 8 -14.66 23.91 -53.64
C ILE A 8 -13.79 22.73 -54.17
N SER A 9 -14.44 21.72 -54.77
CA SER A 9 -13.82 20.47 -55.26
C SER A 9 -13.25 20.54 -56.69
N ARG A 10 -12.47 19.52 -57.09
CA ARG A 10 -12.38 19.01 -58.47
C ARG A 10 -12.26 17.47 -58.50
N SER A 11 -13.14 16.84 -59.27
CA SER A 11 -12.98 15.52 -59.92
C SER A 11 -13.20 15.73 -61.44
N PRO A 12 -12.78 14.82 -62.36
CA PRO A 12 -13.40 13.50 -62.60
C PRO A 12 -12.32 12.39 -62.71
N ALA A 13 -12.50 11.15 -63.18
CA ALA A 13 -13.63 10.40 -63.80
C ALA A 13 -13.59 8.93 -63.30
N GLY A 14 -14.42 7.95 -63.71
CA GLY A 14 -15.55 7.95 -64.65
C GLY A 14 -16.58 6.84 -64.31
N ARG A 15 -17.69 6.81 -65.06
CA ARG A 15 -18.93 5.99 -64.86
C ARG A 15 -18.79 4.54 -65.39
N ALA A 16 -19.70 3.57 -65.21
CA ALA A 16 -21.17 3.55 -64.91
C ALA A 16 -21.54 2.29 -64.06
N HIS A 17 -22.55 2.23 -63.17
CA HIS A 17 -24.03 2.32 -63.32
C HIS A 17 -24.62 1.32 -64.36
N HIS A 18 -25.72 0.57 -64.16
CA HIS A 18 -26.71 0.30 -63.09
C HIS A 18 -27.32 -1.11 -63.42
N ARG A 19 -28.02 -1.91 -62.57
CA ARG A 19 -29.36 -1.78 -61.93
C ARG A 19 -29.58 -3.04 -61.03
N GLY A 20 -30.49 -3.01 -60.04
CA GLY A 20 -31.07 -4.22 -59.38
C GLY A 20 -32.51 -4.46 -59.86
N PRO A 21 -33.42 -5.10 -59.08
CA PRO A 21 -33.27 -5.99 -57.93
C PRO A 21 -34.21 -7.26 -57.98
N ALA A 22 -34.36 -7.96 -56.84
CA ALA A 22 -35.46 -8.87 -56.45
C ALA A 22 -35.44 -10.39 -56.76
N ALA A 23 -35.82 -11.15 -55.71
CA ALA A 23 -36.48 -12.47 -55.60
C ALA A 23 -36.21 -13.62 -56.60
N LEU A 24 -35.79 -14.79 -56.08
CA LEU A 24 -36.63 -16.02 -56.00
C LEU A 24 -35.88 -17.19 -55.35
N ALA A 25 -36.62 -18.09 -54.69
CA ALA A 25 -36.11 -19.34 -54.15
C ALA A 25 -36.89 -20.53 -54.73
N THR A 26 -36.17 -21.45 -55.37
CA THR A 26 -36.54 -22.81 -55.82
C THR A 26 -35.24 -23.51 -56.23
N LEU A 27 -35.05 -24.84 -56.18
CA LEU A 27 -36.03 -25.93 -56.24
C LEU A 27 -35.56 -27.16 -55.41
N LEU A 28 -36.52 -27.93 -54.88
CA LEU A 28 -36.39 -29.32 -54.41
C LEU A 28 -36.15 -30.26 -55.64
N VAL A 29 -35.65 -31.50 -55.60
CA VAL A 29 -36.21 -32.75 -55.01
C VAL A 29 -35.12 -33.87 -55.02
N ALA A 30 -35.26 -34.81 -54.09
CA ALA A 30 -34.48 -36.02 -53.80
C ALA A 30 -34.12 -37.01 -54.94
N LEU A 31 -33.08 -37.83 -54.69
CA LEU A 31 -33.14 -39.30 -54.86
C LEU A 31 -32.13 -40.06 -53.97
N LEU A 32 -32.54 -41.25 -53.47
CA LEU A 32 -31.77 -42.35 -52.84
C LEU A 32 -31.09 -42.17 -51.46
N ALA A 33 -31.78 -42.71 -50.45
CA ALA A 33 -31.18 -43.60 -49.43
C ALA A 33 -31.09 -45.05 -50.02
N ALA A 34 -30.49 -46.10 -49.45
CA ALA A 34 -29.79 -46.30 -48.17
C ALA A 34 -28.96 -47.62 -48.21
N THR A 35 -27.90 -47.75 -47.38
CA THR A 35 -27.28 -49.01 -46.85
C THR A 35 -26.73 -50.06 -47.86
N LEU A 36 -25.76 -50.96 -47.59
CA LEU A 36 -24.99 -51.42 -46.42
C LEU A 36 -23.47 -51.46 -46.80
N LEU A 37 -22.44 -51.76 -46.00
CA LEU A 37 -22.21 -52.28 -44.63
C LEU A 37 -21.09 -51.47 -43.95
N GLY A 38 -20.95 -51.58 -42.61
CA GLY A 38 -19.67 -51.26 -41.94
C GLY A 38 -19.75 -50.30 -40.74
N GLY A 39 -20.67 -50.53 -39.80
CA GLY A 39 -20.60 -49.85 -38.51
C GLY A 39 -19.58 -50.51 -37.58
N LEU A 40 -18.59 -49.76 -37.08
CA LEU A 40 -17.88 -50.02 -35.82
C LEU A 40 -17.15 -48.75 -35.35
N ALA A 41 -17.18 -48.54 -34.03
CA ALA A 41 -16.74 -47.37 -33.26
C ALA A 41 -15.57 -46.51 -33.80
N ALA A 42 -15.82 -45.20 -33.90
CA ALA A 42 -14.79 -44.16 -33.83
C ALA A 42 -15.29 -43.01 -32.92
N GLY A 43 -15.00 -43.11 -31.62
CA GLY A 43 -15.26 -42.01 -30.69
C GLY A 43 -14.43 -40.79 -31.05
N THR A 44 -15.00 -39.59 -30.92
CA THR A 44 -14.29 -38.33 -31.16
C THR A 44 -13.18 -38.15 -30.11
N ALA A 45 -11.95 -38.52 -30.48
CA ALA A 45 -10.77 -38.36 -29.64
C ALA A 45 -10.58 -36.88 -29.28
N ARG A 46 -11.00 -36.50 -28.07
CA ARG A 46 -10.81 -35.17 -27.51
C ARG A 46 -9.32 -34.93 -27.39
N ALA A 47 -8.79 -34.00 -28.19
CA ALA A 47 -7.37 -33.67 -28.21
C ALA A 47 -6.83 -33.50 -26.79
N ALA A 48 -5.79 -34.28 -26.44
CA ALA A 48 -5.27 -34.33 -25.09
C ALA A 48 -4.83 -32.93 -24.62
N SER A 49 -5.23 -32.55 -23.41
CA SER A 49 -4.83 -31.27 -22.84
C SER A 49 -3.32 -31.28 -22.58
N GLN A 50 -2.61 -30.25 -23.04
CA GLN A 50 -1.15 -30.18 -22.96
C GLN A 50 -0.74 -29.26 -21.82
N THR A 51 0.27 -29.64 -21.05
CA THR A 51 0.90 -28.74 -20.08
C THR A 51 2.11 -28.07 -20.71
N LEU A 52 2.07 -26.74 -20.79
CA LEU A 52 3.12 -25.89 -21.34
C LEU A 52 3.69 -24.97 -20.25
N VAL A 53 4.85 -24.38 -20.52
CA VAL A 53 5.49 -23.37 -19.67
C VAL A 53 5.74 -22.07 -20.45
N PRO A 54 5.79 -20.91 -19.78
CA PRO A 54 6.20 -19.65 -20.39
C PRO A 54 7.57 -19.75 -21.08
N ALA A 55 7.65 -19.23 -22.31
CA ALA A 55 8.90 -19.20 -23.06
C ALA A 55 9.85 -18.07 -22.60
N CYS A 56 9.31 -17.05 -21.91
CA CYS A 56 10.04 -16.01 -21.18
C CYS A 56 9.23 -15.64 -19.91
N SER A 57 9.75 -14.74 -19.06
CA SER A 57 8.98 -14.18 -17.94
C SER A 57 8.04 -13.05 -18.42
N GLY A 58 6.89 -12.87 -17.75
CA GLY A 58 5.92 -11.82 -18.05
C GLY A 58 4.86 -12.19 -19.10
N VAL A 59 4.64 -13.49 -19.36
CA VAL A 59 3.73 -13.96 -20.40
C VAL A 59 2.28 -13.60 -20.09
N ASN A 60 1.67 -12.77 -20.95
CA ASN A 60 0.33 -12.24 -20.77
C ASN A 60 -0.75 -13.27 -21.10
N ILE A 61 -1.58 -13.60 -20.10
CA ILE A 61 -2.78 -14.43 -20.24
C ILE A 61 -4.02 -13.52 -20.17
N ARG A 62 -4.93 -13.63 -21.15
CA ARG A 62 -5.98 -12.64 -21.43
C ARG A 62 -7.41 -13.20 -21.38
N THR A 63 -8.40 -12.33 -21.20
CA THR A 63 -9.83 -12.69 -21.20
C THR A 63 -10.38 -13.13 -22.55
N ALA A 64 -9.76 -12.75 -23.65
CA ALA A 64 -10.13 -13.16 -25.00
C ALA A 64 -8.88 -13.34 -25.87
N ALA A 65 -9.03 -14.00 -27.02
CA ALA A 65 -8.00 -14.20 -28.03
C ALA A 65 -7.68 -12.89 -28.79
N SER A 66 -7.22 -11.86 -28.07
CA SER A 66 -6.94 -10.54 -28.63
C SER A 66 -5.88 -9.79 -27.82
N THR A 67 -4.97 -9.10 -28.50
CA THR A 67 -3.96 -8.22 -27.88
C THR A 67 -4.55 -7.00 -27.18
N ARG A 68 -5.80 -6.63 -27.51
CA ARG A 68 -6.56 -5.58 -26.83
C ARG A 68 -7.36 -6.08 -25.62
N ALA A 69 -7.48 -7.40 -25.43
CA ALA A 69 -8.23 -7.96 -24.30
C ALA A 69 -7.47 -7.84 -22.97
N THR A 70 -8.23 -7.68 -21.88
CA THR A 70 -7.71 -7.52 -20.51
C THR A 70 -6.76 -8.67 -20.14
N ILE A 71 -5.58 -8.32 -19.66
CA ILE A 71 -4.61 -9.28 -19.10
C ILE A 71 -5.09 -9.65 -17.70
N LYS A 72 -5.36 -10.93 -17.47
CA LYS A 72 -5.83 -11.48 -16.18
C LYS A 72 -4.68 -11.92 -15.29
N VAL A 73 -3.62 -12.49 -15.87
CA VAL A 73 -2.37 -12.83 -15.17
C VAL A 73 -1.18 -12.68 -16.11
N ARG A 74 0.00 -12.37 -15.54
CA ARG A 74 1.29 -12.47 -16.22
C ARG A 74 2.09 -13.57 -15.56
N LEU A 75 2.56 -14.53 -16.35
CA LEU A 75 3.22 -15.73 -15.84
C LEU A 75 4.74 -15.55 -15.79
N GLY A 76 5.36 -16.07 -14.73
CA GLY A 76 6.81 -16.20 -14.60
C GLY A 76 7.32 -17.52 -15.19
N LEU A 77 8.63 -17.66 -15.36
CA LEU A 77 9.25 -18.85 -15.97
C LEU A 77 8.95 -20.18 -15.24
N SER A 78 8.66 -20.14 -13.94
CA SER A 78 8.29 -21.29 -13.12
C SER A 78 6.83 -21.72 -13.25
N SER A 79 5.98 -20.93 -13.93
CA SER A 79 4.55 -21.23 -14.06
C SER A 79 4.29 -22.37 -15.04
N THR A 80 3.26 -23.17 -14.79
CA THR A 80 2.72 -24.14 -15.75
C THR A 80 1.33 -23.70 -16.21
N VAL A 81 0.96 -24.05 -17.44
CA VAL A 81 -0.39 -23.83 -17.96
C VAL A 81 -0.89 -25.06 -18.69
N THR A 82 -2.10 -25.49 -18.34
CA THR A 82 -2.80 -26.54 -19.10
C THR A 82 -3.62 -25.89 -20.19
N VAL A 83 -3.35 -26.26 -21.43
CA VAL A 83 -4.07 -25.78 -22.61
C VAL A 83 -4.98 -26.86 -23.17
N SER A 84 -6.23 -26.50 -23.47
CA SER A 84 -7.29 -27.40 -23.95
C SER A 84 -7.51 -27.35 -25.47
N GLY A 85 -6.69 -26.57 -26.19
CA GLY A 85 -6.74 -26.42 -27.64
C GLY A 85 -6.29 -25.03 -28.07
N THR A 86 -6.51 -24.70 -29.35
CA THR A 86 -6.22 -23.38 -29.94
C THR A 86 -7.49 -22.71 -30.48
N VAL A 87 -7.37 -21.42 -30.82
CA VAL A 87 -8.40 -20.62 -31.49
C VAL A 87 -7.75 -19.50 -32.32
N SER A 88 -8.38 -19.11 -33.43
CA SER A 88 -8.01 -17.90 -34.16
C SER A 88 -8.49 -16.64 -33.42
N GLY A 89 -7.70 -15.59 -33.43
CA GLY A 89 -7.98 -14.33 -32.76
C GLY A 89 -7.28 -13.14 -33.40
N SER A 90 -7.07 -12.06 -32.66
CA SER A 90 -6.33 -10.90 -33.18
C SER A 90 -4.89 -11.30 -33.54
N ARG A 91 -4.32 -10.58 -34.51
CA ARG A 91 -2.87 -10.63 -34.75
C ARG A 91 -2.12 -10.21 -33.48
N TRP A 92 -0.99 -10.86 -33.23
CA TRP A 92 -0.04 -10.57 -32.17
C TRP A 92 1.39 -10.64 -32.72
N GLY A 93 2.28 -9.87 -32.08
CA GLY A 93 3.73 -9.91 -32.27
C GLY A 93 4.40 -9.82 -30.90
N THR A 94 5.53 -10.51 -30.73
CA THR A 94 6.23 -10.58 -29.45
C THR A 94 7.70 -10.91 -29.66
N SER A 95 8.59 -10.36 -28.83
CA SER A 95 10.01 -10.71 -28.75
C SER A 95 10.32 -11.85 -27.76
N CYS A 96 9.28 -12.51 -27.21
CA CYS A 96 9.40 -13.55 -26.19
C CYS A 96 9.40 -14.95 -26.81
N PRO A 97 10.50 -15.74 -26.78
CA PRO A 97 11.88 -15.40 -26.39
C PRO A 97 12.73 -14.85 -27.57
N ALA A 98 12.17 -14.85 -28.77
CA ALA A 98 12.68 -14.20 -29.97
C ALA A 98 11.48 -13.63 -30.74
N TRP A 99 11.70 -12.81 -31.78
CA TRP A 99 10.59 -12.22 -32.54
C TRP A 99 9.72 -13.30 -33.21
N LYS A 100 8.44 -13.34 -32.82
CA LYS A 100 7.40 -14.20 -33.37
C LYS A 100 6.11 -13.41 -33.54
N SER A 101 5.34 -13.75 -34.57
CA SER A 101 4.01 -13.19 -34.80
C SER A 101 3.02 -14.26 -35.29
N GLY A 102 1.73 -13.99 -35.13
CA GLY A 102 0.67 -14.90 -35.56
C GLY A 102 -0.71 -14.37 -35.21
N SER A 103 -1.74 -15.18 -35.44
CA SER A 103 -3.13 -14.91 -35.06
C SER A 103 -3.76 -16.01 -34.20
N THR A 104 -3.00 -17.07 -33.89
CA THR A 104 -3.47 -18.24 -33.12
C THR A 104 -3.21 -18.07 -31.63
N TRP A 105 -4.16 -18.47 -30.80
CA TRP A 105 -4.12 -18.37 -29.35
C TRP A 105 -4.43 -19.73 -28.72
N TYR A 106 -3.73 -20.11 -27.65
CA TYR A 106 -4.10 -21.25 -26.81
C TYR A 106 -5.30 -20.91 -25.93
N LYS A 107 -6.20 -21.88 -25.74
CA LYS A 107 -7.23 -21.88 -24.69
C LYS A 107 -6.63 -22.46 -23.42
N VAL A 108 -6.45 -21.63 -22.39
CA VAL A 108 -5.87 -21.99 -21.09
C VAL A 108 -7.00 -22.36 -20.12
N SER A 109 -6.94 -23.57 -19.56
CA SER A 109 -7.91 -24.10 -18.59
C SER A 109 -7.39 -24.13 -17.16
N HIS A 110 -6.08 -24.24 -16.96
CA HIS A 110 -5.44 -24.21 -15.65
C HIS A 110 -4.15 -23.38 -15.66
N VAL A 111 -3.82 -22.79 -14.52
CA VAL A 111 -2.52 -22.15 -14.24
C VAL A 111 -1.98 -22.77 -12.96
N ASN A 112 -0.74 -23.25 -12.98
CA ASN A 112 -0.08 -23.95 -11.86
C ASN A 112 -0.91 -25.12 -11.29
N GLY A 113 -1.58 -25.86 -12.17
CA GLY A 113 -2.48 -26.97 -11.81
C GLY A 113 -3.87 -26.55 -11.28
N ILE A 114 -4.12 -25.27 -11.02
CA ILE A 114 -5.40 -24.78 -10.49
C ILE A 114 -6.30 -24.29 -11.64
N PRO A 115 -7.61 -24.64 -11.66
CA PRO A 115 -8.55 -24.20 -12.70
C PRO A 115 -8.65 -22.67 -12.82
N VAL A 116 -8.73 -22.15 -14.04
CA VAL A 116 -8.93 -20.70 -14.28
C VAL A 116 -10.30 -20.20 -13.80
N THR A 117 -11.26 -21.09 -13.62
CA THR A 117 -12.55 -20.81 -12.97
C THR A 117 -12.36 -20.42 -11.51
N SER A 118 -11.60 -21.21 -10.75
CA SER A 118 -11.31 -20.96 -9.33
C SER A 118 -10.38 -19.76 -9.12
N LEU A 119 -9.39 -19.55 -10.00
CA LEU A 119 -8.44 -18.44 -9.88
C LEU A 119 -9.00 -17.08 -10.35
N TYR A 120 -9.82 -17.05 -11.42
CA TYR A 120 -10.14 -15.82 -12.15
C TYR A 120 -11.63 -15.62 -12.48
N GLY A 121 -12.50 -16.54 -12.05
CA GLY A 121 -13.94 -16.48 -12.27
C GLY A 121 -14.39 -16.66 -13.73
N VAL A 122 -13.54 -17.26 -14.58
CA VAL A 122 -13.82 -17.44 -16.01
C VAL A 122 -13.53 -18.88 -16.46
N THR A 123 -14.26 -19.37 -17.45
CA THR A 123 -14.15 -20.77 -17.92
C THR A 123 -12.96 -21.05 -18.83
N THR A 124 -12.35 -20.02 -19.43
CA THR A 124 -11.18 -20.13 -20.31
C THR A 124 -10.45 -18.79 -20.34
N LEU A 125 -9.12 -18.84 -20.39
CA LEU A 125 -8.27 -17.69 -20.70
C LEU A 125 -7.45 -17.95 -21.98
N TYR A 126 -6.75 -16.94 -22.49
CA TYR A 126 -6.06 -17.01 -23.78
C TYR A 126 -4.61 -16.55 -23.72
N ALA A 127 -3.71 -17.34 -24.29
CA ALA A 127 -2.29 -17.02 -24.47
C ALA A 127 -1.95 -17.02 -25.98
N ALA A 128 -1.08 -16.12 -26.45
CA ALA A 128 -0.58 -16.23 -27.82
C ALA A 128 0.22 -17.54 -27.99
N THR A 129 0.17 -18.22 -29.14
CA THR A 129 0.89 -19.50 -29.26
C THR A 129 2.41 -19.36 -29.27
N GLY A 130 2.94 -18.19 -29.64
CA GLY A 130 4.39 -17.94 -29.67
C GLY A 130 5.08 -17.78 -28.31
N VAL A 131 4.33 -17.55 -27.21
CA VAL A 131 4.87 -17.22 -25.87
C VAL A 131 4.90 -18.39 -24.89
N LEU A 132 4.45 -19.58 -25.29
CA LEU A 132 4.52 -20.81 -24.51
C LEU A 132 5.39 -21.84 -25.25
N LYS A 133 5.99 -22.77 -24.49
CA LYS A 133 6.77 -23.90 -25.00
C LYS A 133 6.44 -25.17 -24.22
N ALA A 134 6.76 -26.34 -24.79
CA ALA A 134 6.74 -27.58 -24.03
C ALA A 134 7.69 -27.48 -22.83
N GLY A 135 7.24 -27.92 -21.65
CA GLY A 135 8.13 -28.08 -20.49
C GLY A 135 9.02 -29.30 -20.68
N THR A 136 10.29 -29.19 -20.32
CA THR A 136 11.13 -30.37 -20.11
C THR A 136 10.55 -31.15 -18.93
N ALA A 137 10.10 -32.38 -19.16
CA ALA A 137 9.61 -33.23 -18.09
C ALA A 137 10.72 -33.43 -17.04
N ALA A 138 10.44 -33.06 -15.79
CA ALA A 138 11.25 -33.53 -14.68
C ALA A 138 11.15 -35.06 -14.65
N ALA A 139 12.28 -35.76 -14.48
CA ALA A 139 12.27 -37.21 -14.33
C ALA A 139 11.34 -37.59 -13.18
N PRO A 140 10.47 -38.61 -13.34
CA PRO A 140 9.50 -38.96 -12.31
C PRO A 140 10.24 -39.43 -11.06
N THR A 141 10.13 -38.65 -9.99
CA THR A 141 10.52 -39.07 -8.64
C THR A 141 9.72 -40.33 -8.30
N PRO A 142 10.34 -41.43 -7.82
CA PRO A 142 9.62 -42.67 -7.55
C PRO A 142 8.51 -42.44 -6.53
N VAL A 143 7.30 -42.86 -6.87
CA VAL A 143 6.13 -42.80 -5.99
C VAL A 143 6.32 -43.82 -4.86
N PRO A 144 6.29 -43.42 -3.57
CA PRO A 144 6.27 -44.38 -2.49
C PRO A 144 4.94 -45.14 -2.48
N THR A 145 5.01 -46.47 -2.43
CA THR A 145 3.85 -47.36 -2.32
C THR A 145 2.98 -46.95 -1.12
N PRO A 146 1.65 -46.81 -1.26
CA PRO A 146 0.79 -46.50 -0.13
C PRO A 146 0.84 -47.61 0.92
N ALA A 147 1.18 -47.26 2.16
CA ALA A 147 1.02 -48.16 3.29
C ALA A 147 -0.47 -48.41 3.56
N ALA A 148 -0.81 -49.65 3.97
CA ALA A 148 -2.18 -50.03 4.27
C ALA A 148 -2.76 -49.18 5.43
N PRO A 149 -4.07 -48.86 5.42
CA PRO A 149 -4.69 -48.07 6.47
C PRO A 149 -4.69 -48.83 7.81
N PRO A 150 -4.40 -48.16 8.95
CA PRO A 150 -4.48 -48.79 10.26
C PRO A 150 -5.95 -49.06 10.65
N ALA A 151 -6.15 -50.12 11.44
CA ALA A 151 -7.47 -50.53 11.93
C ALA A 151 -8.09 -49.47 12.88
N ALA A 152 -9.42 -49.38 12.88
CA ALA A 152 -10.17 -48.43 13.69
C ALA A 152 -10.03 -48.70 15.21
N PRO A 153 -9.94 -47.65 16.06
CA PRO A 153 -9.93 -47.81 17.51
C PRO A 153 -11.32 -48.21 18.07
N PRO A 154 -11.38 -48.92 19.20
CA PRO A 154 -12.63 -49.33 19.83
C PRO A 154 -13.39 -48.13 20.45
N ALA A 155 -14.71 -48.29 20.59
CA ALA A 155 -15.60 -47.26 21.13
C ALA A 155 -15.36 -46.97 22.63
N PRO A 156 -15.57 -45.73 23.09
CA PRO A 156 -15.34 -45.36 24.48
C PRO A 156 -16.45 -45.86 25.43
N THR A 157 -16.04 -46.39 26.58
CA THR A 157 -16.92 -46.77 27.69
C THR A 157 -17.38 -45.54 28.48
N PRO A 158 -18.65 -45.43 28.93
CA PRO A 158 -19.11 -44.30 29.74
C PRO A 158 -18.48 -44.30 31.14
N SER A 159 -18.13 -43.11 31.64
CA SER A 159 -17.59 -42.86 32.98
C SER A 159 -18.68 -42.31 33.92
N PRO A 160 -18.72 -42.69 35.22
CA PRO A 160 -19.80 -42.29 36.12
C PRO A 160 -19.74 -40.82 36.58
N SER A 161 -20.92 -40.27 36.92
CA SER A 161 -21.09 -38.88 37.37
C SER A 161 -20.50 -38.63 38.77
N PRO A 162 -19.81 -37.51 39.01
CA PRO A 162 -19.44 -37.06 40.35
C PRO A 162 -20.63 -36.43 41.09
N ALA A 163 -20.62 -36.53 42.43
CA ALA A 163 -21.62 -35.98 43.34
C ALA A 163 -21.38 -34.47 43.64
N PRO A 164 -22.39 -33.71 44.10
CA PRO A 164 -22.27 -32.26 44.30
C PRO A 164 -21.50 -31.87 45.57
N THR A 165 -20.68 -30.82 45.45
CA THR A 165 -19.87 -30.23 46.54
C THR A 165 -20.64 -29.12 47.28
N ALA A 166 -20.47 -29.05 48.61
CA ALA A 166 -21.11 -28.07 49.49
C ALA A 166 -20.53 -26.63 49.37
N PRO A 167 -21.29 -25.58 49.77
CA PRO A 167 -20.87 -24.18 49.65
C PRO A 167 -19.81 -23.74 50.71
N PRO A 168 -19.00 -22.71 50.42
CA PRO A 168 -17.93 -22.25 51.30
C PRO A 168 -18.40 -21.36 52.46
N ALA A 169 -17.69 -21.44 53.59
CA ALA A 169 -17.86 -20.59 54.77
C ALA A 169 -16.96 -19.32 54.71
N PRO A 170 -17.30 -18.22 55.43
CA PRO A 170 -16.63 -16.94 55.30
C PRO A 170 -15.27 -16.85 56.03
N THR A 171 -14.36 -16.05 55.45
CA THR A 171 -12.98 -15.81 55.93
C THR A 171 -12.91 -14.78 57.07
N PRO A 172 -12.11 -14.98 58.14
CA PRO A 172 -11.93 -14.00 59.20
C PRO A 172 -10.92 -12.88 58.86
N THR A 173 -11.12 -11.71 59.47
CA THR A 173 -10.30 -10.49 59.32
C THR A 173 -9.00 -10.55 60.15
N PRO A 174 -7.83 -10.10 59.62
CA PRO A 174 -6.60 -10.00 60.40
C PRO A 174 -6.52 -8.71 61.25
N ALA A 175 -5.94 -8.82 62.44
CA ALA A 175 -5.67 -7.72 63.38
C ALA A 175 -4.34 -6.98 63.06
N PRO A 176 -4.13 -5.73 63.52
CA PRO A 176 -2.99 -4.90 63.10
C PRO A 176 -1.66 -5.27 63.77
N ALA A 177 -0.56 -5.07 63.05
CA ALA A 177 0.81 -5.31 63.50
C ALA A 177 1.41 -4.11 64.28
N ALA A 178 2.30 -4.40 65.23
CA ALA A 178 2.90 -3.42 66.14
C ALA A 178 4.11 -2.65 65.57
N THR A 179 4.35 -1.47 66.14
CA THR A 179 5.38 -0.48 65.74
C THR A 179 6.78 -0.81 66.29
N PRO A 180 7.87 -0.65 65.51
CA PRO A 180 9.25 -0.69 66.03
C PRO A 180 9.73 0.71 66.52
N PRO A 181 10.65 0.78 67.50
CA PRO A 181 11.14 2.03 68.08
C PRO A 181 12.25 2.71 67.23
N PRO A 182 12.53 4.01 67.44
CA PRO A 182 13.50 4.76 66.64
C PRO A 182 14.96 4.53 67.08
N SER A 183 15.90 4.65 66.15
CA SER A 183 17.34 4.70 66.42
C SER A 183 17.96 5.98 65.84
N LEU A 184 18.94 6.54 66.54
CA LEU A 184 19.41 7.92 66.40
C LEU A 184 20.56 8.07 65.39
N ALA A 185 20.74 9.29 64.89
CA ALA A 185 21.81 9.69 63.98
C ALA A 185 23.14 10.02 64.71
N PRO A 186 24.30 9.81 64.06
CA PRO A 186 25.57 10.43 64.41
C PRO A 186 26.05 11.49 63.39
N ALA A 187 26.98 12.35 63.85
CA ALA A 187 27.53 13.51 63.14
C ALA A 187 28.81 13.18 62.29
N PRO A 188 29.41 14.14 61.53
CA PRO A 188 30.22 13.83 60.32
C PRO A 188 31.77 13.87 60.46
N THR A 189 32.45 13.71 59.31
CA THR A 189 33.90 13.91 58.97
C THR A 189 34.90 12.82 59.41
N PRO A 190 36.03 12.57 58.70
CA PRO A 190 36.63 13.28 57.54
C PRO A 190 37.06 12.43 56.31
N SER A 191 37.46 13.10 55.22
CA SER A 191 38.07 12.52 54.00
C SER A 191 39.58 12.26 54.16
N PRO A 192 40.14 11.18 53.56
CA PRO A 192 41.06 11.29 52.41
C PRO A 192 41.10 10.01 51.51
N PRO A 193 42.06 9.84 50.57
CA PRO A 193 42.49 10.72 49.47
C PRO A 193 42.15 10.13 48.09
N SER A 194 42.43 10.88 47.02
CA SER A 194 42.24 10.45 45.62
C SER A 194 43.24 9.38 45.17
N PRO A 195 42.82 8.29 44.50
CA PRO A 195 43.71 7.40 43.76
C PRO A 195 43.92 7.87 42.31
N SER A 196 45.18 7.97 41.91
CA SER A 196 45.63 8.23 40.54
C SER A 196 45.16 7.13 39.56
N PRO A 197 44.81 7.45 38.30
CA PRO A 197 44.32 6.44 37.35
C PRO A 197 45.44 5.50 36.89
N THR A 198 45.40 4.26 37.38
CA THR A 198 46.10 3.15 36.73
C THR A 198 45.26 2.66 35.56
N PRO A 199 45.81 2.50 34.34
CA PRO A 199 45.04 2.08 33.18
C PRO A 199 44.68 0.59 33.28
N SER A 200 43.54 0.30 33.90
CA SER A 200 42.94 -1.03 33.85
C SER A 200 42.38 -1.26 32.44
N SER A 201 43.17 -1.94 31.60
CA SER A 201 42.76 -2.34 30.26
C SER A 201 41.73 -3.47 30.33
N THR A 202 40.50 -3.12 30.74
CA THR A 202 39.34 -3.96 30.42
C THR A 202 39.20 -3.91 28.91
N ALA A 203 39.69 -4.94 28.24
CA ALA A 203 39.53 -5.10 26.80
C ALA A 203 38.03 -5.25 26.51
N THR A 204 37.38 -4.14 26.16
CA THR A 204 36.03 -4.14 25.61
C THR A 204 36.08 -5.01 24.36
N THR A 205 35.59 -6.25 24.44
CA THR A 205 35.57 -7.16 23.30
C THR A 205 34.75 -6.47 22.21
N GLU A 206 35.43 -6.09 21.13
CA GLU A 206 34.84 -5.23 20.11
C GLU A 206 33.59 -5.90 19.56
N ALA A 207 32.45 -5.20 19.65
CA ALA A 207 31.17 -5.83 19.44
C ALA A 207 31.02 -6.20 17.96
N VAL A 208 31.00 -7.49 17.65
CA VAL A 208 31.02 -7.97 16.26
C VAL A 208 29.75 -7.50 15.54
N VAL A 209 29.91 -6.51 14.65
CA VAL A 209 28.82 -6.01 13.80
C VAL A 209 28.86 -6.76 12.48
N LEU A 210 27.74 -7.39 12.13
CA LEU A 210 27.52 -8.05 10.85
C LEU A 210 26.38 -7.36 10.07
N VAL A 211 26.30 -7.64 8.77
CA VAL A 211 25.19 -7.24 7.90
C VAL A 211 24.53 -8.48 7.28
N PRO A 212 23.25 -8.41 6.86
CA PRO A 212 22.63 -9.44 6.03
C PRO A 212 23.45 -9.72 4.78
N ALA A 213 23.67 -11.01 4.49
CA ALA A 213 24.37 -11.44 3.28
C ALA A 213 23.46 -11.44 2.04
N CYS A 214 22.14 -11.34 2.24
CA CYS A 214 21.16 -10.95 1.23
C CYS A 214 19.99 -10.19 1.91
N ASP A 215 19.12 -9.57 1.12
CA ASP A 215 17.88 -8.94 1.62
C ASP A 215 16.89 -10.01 2.13
N GLY A 216 16.22 -9.77 3.27
CA GLY A 216 15.24 -10.68 3.86
C GLY A 216 15.77 -11.62 4.95
N ALA A 217 16.97 -11.37 5.49
CA ALA A 217 17.56 -12.19 6.55
C ALA A 217 16.65 -12.25 7.81
N ASN A 218 16.22 -13.45 8.19
CA ASN A 218 15.25 -13.66 9.27
C ASN A 218 15.92 -13.59 10.66
N LEU A 219 15.43 -12.70 11.53
CA LEU A 219 15.67 -12.75 12.97
C LEU A 219 14.49 -13.42 13.68
N ARG A 220 14.80 -14.38 14.55
CA ARG A 220 13.82 -15.25 15.21
C ARG A 220 13.87 -15.19 16.73
N THR A 221 12.78 -15.61 17.38
CA THR A 221 12.65 -15.62 18.84
C THR A 221 13.46 -16.72 19.55
N SER A 222 13.87 -17.78 18.84
CA SER A 222 14.80 -18.80 19.35
C SER A 222 15.72 -19.33 18.26
N THR A 223 16.67 -20.20 18.63
CA THR A 223 17.63 -20.86 17.72
C THR A 223 16.99 -22.01 16.92
N SER A 224 15.79 -21.78 16.37
CA SER A 224 15.04 -22.77 15.59
C SER A 224 14.41 -22.19 14.32
N THR A 225 14.51 -22.91 13.21
CA THR A 225 13.84 -22.58 11.94
C THR A 225 12.31 -22.66 11.99
N SER A 226 11.73 -23.35 12.98
CA SER A 226 10.28 -23.35 13.24
C SER A 226 9.82 -22.19 14.12
N SER A 227 10.73 -21.46 14.78
CA SER A 227 10.38 -20.38 15.70
C SER A 227 9.98 -19.09 14.98
N THR A 228 9.15 -18.28 15.65
CA THR A 228 8.59 -17.03 15.13
C THR A 228 9.66 -16.09 14.59
N ILE A 229 9.51 -15.66 13.34
CA ILE A 229 10.30 -14.58 12.75
C ILE A 229 9.79 -13.26 13.35
N LYS A 230 10.64 -12.52 14.05
CA LYS A 230 10.30 -11.24 14.67
C LYS A 230 10.51 -10.06 13.71
N VAL A 231 11.50 -10.15 12.83
CA VAL A 231 11.76 -9.17 11.76
C VAL A 231 12.51 -9.85 10.59
N ARG A 232 12.29 -9.36 9.36
CA ARG A 232 13.13 -9.68 8.19
C ARG A 232 14.01 -8.47 7.87
N LEU A 233 15.31 -8.59 8.10
CA LEU A 233 16.25 -7.50 7.89
C LEU A 233 16.36 -7.12 6.41
N GLY A 234 16.30 -5.82 6.12
CA GLY A 234 16.70 -5.28 4.82
C GLY A 234 18.21 -5.40 4.63
N ILE A 235 18.70 -5.50 3.39
CA ILE A 235 20.15 -5.65 3.09
C ILE A 235 21.04 -4.60 3.77
N ASN A 236 20.54 -3.38 3.97
CA ASN A 236 21.26 -2.27 4.60
C ASN A 236 21.21 -2.27 6.14
N SER A 237 20.68 -3.33 6.76
CA SER A 237 20.62 -3.42 8.23
C SER A 237 21.97 -3.81 8.82
N THR A 238 22.28 -3.34 10.03
CA THR A 238 23.40 -3.86 10.83
C THR A 238 22.89 -4.63 12.04
N VAL A 239 23.65 -5.62 12.50
CA VAL A 239 23.33 -6.39 13.72
C VAL A 239 24.57 -6.59 14.58
N THR A 240 24.43 -6.35 15.88
CA THR A 240 25.49 -6.58 16.86
C THR A 240 25.34 -7.98 17.45
N ILE A 241 26.36 -8.81 17.28
CA ILE A 241 26.39 -10.18 17.77
C ILE A 241 26.93 -10.20 19.21
N ALA A 242 26.16 -10.80 20.12
CA ALA A 242 26.56 -11.01 21.51
C ALA A 242 27.20 -12.38 21.75
N ALA A 243 26.82 -13.40 20.96
CA ALA A 243 27.39 -14.74 21.03
C ALA A 243 27.06 -15.55 19.76
N THR A 244 27.83 -16.61 19.51
CA THR A 244 27.42 -17.71 18.63
C THR A 244 26.95 -18.88 19.51
N VAL A 245 25.80 -19.48 19.17
CA VAL A 245 25.12 -20.53 19.94
C VAL A 245 24.65 -21.65 19.02
N ALA A 246 24.50 -22.86 19.54
CA ALA A 246 23.94 -23.99 18.80
C ALA A 246 22.39 -23.90 18.71
N GLY A 247 21.82 -24.58 17.73
CA GLY A 247 20.37 -24.65 17.54
C GLY A 247 19.95 -25.67 16.48
N SER A 248 18.73 -25.53 15.98
CA SER A 248 18.23 -26.39 14.90
C SER A 248 19.10 -26.27 13.65
N ALA A 249 19.11 -27.34 12.86
CA ALA A 249 19.60 -27.25 11.49
C ALA A 249 18.81 -26.19 10.70
N TRP A 250 19.49 -25.53 9.78
CA TRP A 250 18.95 -24.60 8.82
C TRP A 250 19.64 -24.81 7.46
N SER A 251 18.92 -24.45 6.40
CA SER A 251 19.45 -24.30 5.05
C SER A 251 18.95 -22.98 4.46
N THR A 252 19.71 -22.41 3.53
CA THR A 252 19.40 -21.15 2.89
C THR A 252 20.09 -21.06 1.53
N SER A 253 19.48 -20.33 0.58
CA SER A 253 20.07 -19.95 -0.71
C SER A 253 20.70 -18.55 -0.69
N CYS A 254 20.75 -17.91 0.49
CA CYS A 254 21.14 -16.52 0.70
C CYS A 254 22.59 -16.41 1.20
N PRO A 255 23.54 -15.79 0.45
CA PRO A 255 23.50 -15.42 -0.97
C PRO A 255 23.86 -16.61 -1.89
N THR A 256 24.31 -17.71 -1.31
CA THR A 256 24.59 -18.99 -1.97
C THR A 256 23.96 -20.10 -1.14
N SER A 257 23.84 -21.32 -1.72
CA SER A 257 23.37 -22.48 -0.96
C SER A 257 24.32 -22.77 0.21
N LYS A 258 23.80 -22.65 1.44
CA LYS A 258 24.50 -22.91 2.70
C LYS A 258 23.56 -23.67 3.65
N ALA A 259 24.14 -24.52 4.49
CA ALA A 259 23.45 -25.17 5.59
C ALA A 259 24.34 -25.20 6.84
N GLY A 260 23.72 -25.35 8.01
CA GLY A 260 24.43 -25.43 9.28
C GLY A 260 23.47 -25.53 10.47
N SER A 261 24.03 -25.49 11.68
CA SER A 261 23.31 -25.53 12.96
C SER A 261 23.74 -24.42 13.94
N GLY A 262 24.68 -23.56 13.52
CA GLY A 262 25.12 -22.40 14.28
C GLY A 262 24.17 -21.22 14.12
N TRP A 263 23.93 -20.50 15.21
CA TRP A 263 23.08 -19.31 15.27
C TRP A 263 23.82 -18.18 15.97
N TYR A 264 23.66 -16.96 15.48
CA TYR A 264 24.10 -15.75 16.16
C TYR A 264 23.02 -15.25 17.10
N LYS A 265 23.36 -15.02 18.37
CA LYS A 265 22.56 -14.26 19.33
C LYS A 265 22.79 -12.77 19.10
N VAL A 266 21.77 -12.09 18.59
CA VAL A 266 21.77 -10.66 18.27
C VAL A 266 21.25 -9.84 19.45
N SER A 267 22.04 -8.84 19.86
CA SER A 267 21.69 -7.91 20.95
C SER A 267 21.16 -6.56 20.45
N HIS A 268 21.61 -6.11 19.27
CA HIS A 268 21.19 -4.84 18.68
C HIS A 268 20.91 -5.00 17.18
N VAL A 269 19.96 -4.22 16.67
CA VAL A 269 19.69 -4.06 15.24
C VAL A 269 19.78 -2.56 14.94
N ASN A 270 20.60 -2.18 13.96
CA ASN A 270 20.89 -0.77 13.60
C ASN A 270 21.30 0.08 14.83
N GLY A 271 22.19 -0.46 15.66
CA GLY A 271 22.66 0.19 16.90
C GLY A 271 21.63 0.29 18.03
N THR A 272 20.37 -0.10 17.81
CA THR A 272 19.31 -0.04 18.84
C THR A 272 19.12 -1.43 19.49
N PRO A 273 19.01 -1.54 20.83
CA PRO A 273 18.80 -2.82 21.49
C PRO A 273 17.53 -3.55 21.00
N VAL A 274 17.61 -4.88 20.87
CA VAL A 274 16.43 -5.70 20.49
C VAL A 274 15.34 -5.70 21.57
N SER A 275 15.69 -5.39 22.82
CA SER A 275 14.73 -5.13 23.90
C SER A 275 13.87 -3.90 23.61
N THR A 276 14.50 -2.79 23.21
CA THR A 276 13.82 -1.54 22.83
C THR A 276 12.99 -1.69 21.56
N LEU A 277 13.54 -2.35 20.53
CA LEU A 277 12.85 -2.48 19.24
C LEU A 277 11.71 -3.51 19.25
N TYR A 278 11.87 -4.62 19.98
CA TYR A 278 11.05 -5.82 19.78
C TYR A 278 10.50 -6.44 21.07
N GLY A 279 10.82 -5.88 22.24
CA GLY A 279 10.36 -6.37 23.54
C GLY A 279 10.94 -7.72 23.96
N VAL A 280 12.12 -8.09 23.45
CA VAL A 280 12.81 -9.36 23.75
C VAL A 280 14.28 -9.13 24.10
N THR A 281 14.87 -9.96 24.95
CA THR A 281 16.26 -9.80 25.40
C THR A 281 17.32 -10.20 24.37
N ALA A 282 16.94 -11.01 23.38
CA ALA A 282 17.77 -11.42 22.25
C ALA A 282 16.90 -11.82 21.07
N LEU A 283 17.47 -11.74 19.85
CA LEU A 283 16.97 -12.41 18.66
C LEU A 283 18.06 -13.31 18.07
N TYR A 284 17.67 -14.25 17.21
CA TYR A 284 18.59 -15.25 16.65
C TYR A 284 18.56 -15.27 15.13
N ALA A 285 19.74 -15.22 14.51
CA ALA A 285 19.94 -15.37 13.07
C ALA A 285 20.77 -16.63 12.78
N ALA A 286 20.53 -17.31 11.67
CA ALA A 286 21.41 -18.38 11.20
C ALA A 286 22.82 -17.83 10.88
N THR A 287 23.90 -18.57 11.16
CA THR A 287 25.25 -18.01 10.92
C THR A 287 25.58 -17.80 9.44
N GLY A 288 24.90 -18.50 8.52
CA GLY A 288 25.12 -18.39 7.08
C GLY A 288 24.46 -17.20 6.38
N ILE A 289 23.46 -16.55 6.99
CA ILE A 289 22.69 -15.43 6.39
C ILE A 289 23.24 -14.05 6.73
N LEU A 290 24.29 -13.98 7.55
CA LEU A 290 25.02 -12.76 7.88
C LEU A 290 26.45 -12.85 7.35
N THR A 291 27.03 -11.70 7.02
CA THR A 291 28.42 -11.54 6.58
C THR A 291 29.06 -10.39 7.34
N THR A 292 30.40 -10.38 7.41
CA THR A 292 31.12 -9.15 7.78
C THR A 292 30.73 -8.03 6.80
N PRO A 293 30.57 -6.78 7.27
CA PRO A 293 30.35 -5.66 6.37
C PRO A 293 31.50 -5.60 5.38
N VAL A 294 31.22 -5.60 4.08
CA VAL A 294 32.21 -5.18 3.10
C VAL A 294 32.58 -3.75 3.46
N THR A 295 33.85 -3.51 3.77
CA THR A 295 34.40 -2.16 3.97
C THR A 295 34.19 -1.39 2.68
N SER A 296 33.08 -0.67 2.61
CA SER A 296 32.74 0.21 1.50
C SER A 296 33.88 1.22 1.39
N SER A 297 34.45 1.35 0.20
CA SER A 297 35.61 2.20 -0.01
C SER A 297 35.31 3.62 0.47
N SER A 298 36.29 4.24 1.12
CA SER A 298 36.21 5.56 1.73
C SER A 298 36.04 6.72 0.72
N ALA A 299 35.81 6.42 -0.57
CA ALA A 299 35.47 7.36 -1.61
C ALA A 299 34.08 7.96 -1.36
N GLY A 300 34.03 9.00 -0.51
CA GLY A 300 32.84 9.82 -0.30
C GLY A 300 32.54 10.74 -1.48
N VAL A 301 31.34 11.34 -1.46
CA VAL A 301 30.80 12.27 -2.47
C VAL A 301 30.88 11.73 -3.90
N THR A 302 29.74 11.29 -4.44
CA THR A 302 29.66 10.99 -5.88
C THR A 302 29.79 12.27 -6.67
N ALA A 303 30.95 12.49 -7.30
CA ALA A 303 31.16 13.56 -8.25
C ALA A 303 30.16 13.43 -9.40
N LEU A 304 29.50 14.55 -9.76
CA LEU A 304 28.51 14.56 -10.83
C LEU A 304 29.20 14.84 -12.18
N GLY A 305 28.79 14.09 -13.20
CA GLY A 305 29.20 14.33 -14.58
C GLY A 305 28.51 15.54 -15.21
N PRO A 306 28.76 15.85 -16.49
CA PRO A 306 28.16 17.01 -17.18
C PRO A 306 26.62 16.97 -17.21
N SER A 307 26.03 15.77 -17.10
CA SER A 307 24.62 15.57 -16.77
C SER A 307 24.45 14.40 -15.81
N THR A 308 23.35 14.40 -15.07
CA THR A 308 22.99 13.39 -14.08
C THR A 308 21.55 12.93 -14.27
N THR A 309 21.32 11.62 -14.25
CA THR A 309 19.99 11.00 -14.18
C THR A 309 19.80 10.45 -12.78
N PHE A 310 18.61 10.66 -12.21
CA PHE A 310 18.22 10.00 -10.96
C PHE A 310 17.45 8.72 -11.27
N PHE A 311 17.90 7.62 -10.68
CA PHE A 311 17.23 6.31 -10.71
C PHE A 311 16.63 6.05 -9.35
N GLY A 312 15.40 5.53 -9.30
CA GLY A 312 14.74 5.27 -8.03
C GLY A 312 13.82 4.05 -8.07
N ARG A 313 13.39 3.66 -6.87
CA ARG A 313 12.48 2.54 -6.64
C ARG A 313 11.35 2.96 -5.72
N GLY A 314 10.18 2.38 -5.90
CA GLY A 314 9.01 2.68 -5.07
C GLY A 314 8.38 4.08 -5.32
N TYR A 315 7.31 4.36 -4.59
CA TYR A 315 6.56 5.61 -4.61
C TYR A 315 5.88 5.85 -3.26
N GLY A 316 6.14 7.02 -2.68
CA GLY A 316 5.68 7.41 -1.35
C GLY A 316 6.74 7.21 -0.27
N HIS A 317 6.35 7.43 0.98
CA HIS A 317 7.25 7.61 2.13
C HIS A 317 7.95 6.32 2.61
N GLY A 318 7.36 5.13 2.39
CA GLY A 318 8.01 3.84 2.63
C GLY A 318 7.77 3.22 4.01
N VAL A 319 6.98 3.87 4.88
CA VAL A 319 6.68 3.38 6.24
C VAL A 319 5.36 2.60 6.24
N GLY A 320 5.28 1.52 7.01
CA GLY A 320 4.07 0.70 7.14
C GLY A 320 3.65 0.04 5.81
N LEU A 321 2.35 -0.06 5.55
CA LEU A 321 1.83 -0.91 4.47
C LEU A 321 2.15 -0.38 3.07
N SER A 322 2.86 -1.18 2.26
CA SER A 322 2.99 -0.97 0.82
C SER A 322 1.74 -1.51 0.12
N GLN A 323 1.00 -0.68 -0.60
CA GLN A 323 -0.21 -1.11 -1.31
C GLN A 323 0.12 -2.17 -2.37
N TYR A 324 1.14 -1.92 -3.20
CA TYR A 324 1.59 -2.90 -4.19
C TYR A 324 2.26 -4.13 -3.57
N GLY A 325 2.91 -3.99 -2.42
CA GLY A 325 3.47 -5.13 -1.67
C GLY A 325 2.37 -6.02 -1.07
N ALA A 326 1.34 -5.43 -0.46
CA ALA A 326 0.15 -6.13 0.02
C ALA A 326 -0.57 -6.87 -1.13
N ARG A 327 -0.64 -6.27 -2.32
CA ARG A 327 -1.13 -6.95 -3.54
C ARG A 327 -0.27 -8.17 -3.90
N GLY A 328 1.06 -8.04 -3.90
CA GLY A 328 1.96 -9.17 -4.19
C GLY A 328 1.83 -10.30 -3.18
N ARG A 329 1.80 -9.96 -1.88
CA ARG A 329 1.59 -10.92 -0.78
C ARG A 329 0.28 -11.69 -0.90
N ALA A 330 -0.80 -10.99 -1.25
CA ALA A 330 -2.10 -11.61 -1.47
C ALA A 330 -2.16 -12.48 -2.74
N LEU A 331 -1.33 -12.20 -3.75
CA LEU A 331 -1.16 -13.08 -4.92
C LEU A 331 -0.38 -14.36 -4.56
N GLU A 332 0.58 -14.25 -3.65
CA GLU A 332 1.29 -15.39 -3.02
C GLU A 332 0.49 -16.01 -1.84
N GLY A 333 -0.83 -15.80 -1.80
CA GLY A 333 -1.75 -16.51 -0.90
C GLY A 333 -1.83 -16.01 0.54
N GLN A 334 -1.08 -14.97 0.95
CA GLN A 334 -1.14 -14.45 2.32
C GLN A 334 -2.52 -13.85 2.63
N SER A 335 -3.02 -14.16 3.82
CA SER A 335 -4.24 -13.56 4.39
C SER A 335 -4.04 -12.10 4.78
N ALA A 336 -5.15 -11.37 4.93
CA ALA A 336 -5.12 -9.98 5.39
C ALA A 336 -4.44 -9.83 6.77
N ALA A 337 -4.60 -10.82 7.65
CA ALA A 337 -3.96 -10.83 8.96
C ALA A 337 -2.43 -10.98 8.86
N GLU A 338 -1.93 -11.86 7.98
CA GLU A 338 -0.49 -12.01 7.73
C GLU A 338 0.11 -10.77 7.06
N ILE A 339 -0.61 -10.16 6.13
CA ILE A 339 -0.22 -8.90 5.47
C ILE A 339 -0.11 -7.77 6.51
N LEU A 340 -1.12 -7.60 7.37
CA LEU A 340 -1.09 -6.59 8.43
C LEU A 340 0.01 -6.88 9.46
N ALA A 341 0.18 -8.13 9.89
CA ALA A 341 1.23 -8.53 10.84
C ALA A 341 2.65 -8.34 10.29
N HIS A 342 2.84 -8.40 8.97
CA HIS A 342 4.10 -8.06 8.34
C HIS A 342 4.41 -6.55 8.40
N TYR A 343 3.45 -5.70 8.03
CA TYR A 343 3.66 -4.25 7.95
C TYR A 343 3.55 -3.52 9.28
N TYR A 344 2.86 -4.13 10.25
CA TYR A 344 2.62 -3.60 11.60
C TYR A 344 3.04 -4.63 12.65
N ALA A 345 4.33 -4.95 12.69
CA ALA A 345 4.86 -6.05 13.51
C ALA A 345 4.50 -5.92 15.01
N GLY A 346 4.04 -7.01 15.62
CA GLY A 346 3.66 -7.04 17.03
C GLY A 346 2.31 -6.40 17.37
N THR A 347 1.49 -6.07 16.37
CA THR A 347 0.10 -5.64 16.57
C THR A 347 -0.89 -6.80 16.55
N THR A 348 -2.13 -6.53 16.98
CA THR A 348 -3.27 -7.45 16.87
C THR A 348 -4.45 -6.79 16.15
N ILE A 349 -5.37 -7.58 15.62
CA ILE A 349 -6.66 -7.05 15.14
C ILE A 349 -7.61 -6.97 16.33
N GLY A 350 -8.20 -5.79 16.55
CA GLY A 350 -9.26 -5.53 17.51
C GLY A 350 -10.44 -4.82 16.83
N THR A 351 -11.33 -4.23 17.63
CA THR A 351 -12.54 -3.54 17.14
C THR A 351 -12.69 -2.13 17.70
N ILE A 352 -13.47 -1.30 17.00
CA ILE A 352 -14.10 -0.07 17.47
C ILE A 352 -15.59 -0.12 17.13
N ALA A 353 -16.40 0.80 17.69
CA ALA A 353 -17.80 0.92 17.33
C ALA A 353 -17.94 1.36 15.86
N ALA A 354 -18.77 0.68 15.07
CA ALA A 354 -18.91 0.93 13.62
C ALA A 354 -19.55 2.29 13.29
N ASP A 355 -20.25 2.90 14.24
CA ASP A 355 -20.83 4.24 14.18
C ASP A 355 -19.85 5.36 14.58
N THR A 356 -18.62 5.02 14.98
CA THR A 356 -17.54 5.99 15.27
C THR A 356 -17.44 7.00 14.12
N ARG A 357 -17.57 8.29 14.45
CA ARG A 357 -17.59 9.36 13.45
C ARG A 357 -16.21 9.99 13.24
N ILE A 358 -16.02 10.47 12.02
CA ILE A 358 -14.86 11.26 11.59
C ILE A 358 -15.32 12.57 10.97
N ARG A 359 -14.44 13.58 11.05
CA ARG A 359 -14.64 14.91 10.48
C ARG A 359 -13.53 15.17 9.47
N VAL A 360 -13.90 15.37 8.22
CA VAL A 360 -12.96 15.52 7.09
C VAL A 360 -12.99 16.97 6.60
N LEU A 361 -11.86 17.67 6.56
CA LEU A 361 -11.82 18.98 5.92
C LEU A 361 -11.92 18.79 4.40
N VAL A 362 -12.98 19.34 3.78
CA VAL A 362 -13.29 19.20 2.34
C VAL A 362 -13.33 20.52 1.59
N LEU A 363 -13.28 21.64 2.30
CA LEU A 363 -12.97 22.97 1.76
C LEU A 363 -12.24 23.76 2.86
N ASP A 364 -11.13 24.39 2.50
CA ASP A 364 -10.17 25.02 3.41
C ASP A 364 -10.06 26.51 3.02
N ASN A 365 -10.34 27.41 3.95
CA ASN A 365 -10.16 28.86 3.83
C ASN A 365 -10.82 29.50 2.58
N PHE A 366 -12.05 29.09 2.23
CA PHE A 366 -12.79 29.64 1.10
C PHE A 366 -13.21 31.10 1.35
N GLY A 367 -12.65 32.04 0.59
CA GLY A 367 -13.00 33.46 0.67
C GLY A 367 -14.35 33.75 0.01
N ALA A 368 -15.43 33.72 0.78
CA ALA A 368 -16.77 34.01 0.30
C ALA A 368 -16.94 35.51 0.03
N THR A 369 -17.70 35.85 -1.01
CA THR A 369 -18.05 37.24 -1.35
C THR A 369 -19.51 37.33 -1.80
N ALA A 370 -20.05 38.55 -1.96
CA ALA A 370 -21.39 38.74 -2.52
C ALA A 370 -21.55 38.15 -3.94
N ALA A 371 -20.48 38.16 -4.74
CA ALA A 371 -20.46 37.60 -6.09
C ALA A 371 -20.13 36.09 -6.14
N SER A 372 -19.45 35.57 -5.11
CA SER A 372 -19.08 34.17 -4.97
C SER A 372 -19.36 33.68 -3.54
N PRO A 373 -20.64 33.46 -3.18
CA PRO A 373 -21.02 32.86 -1.89
C PRO A 373 -20.61 31.38 -1.83
N LEU A 374 -20.69 30.79 -0.63
CA LEU A 374 -20.67 29.32 -0.53
C LEU A 374 -21.99 28.78 -1.12
N VAL A 375 -21.94 27.72 -1.92
CA VAL A 375 -23.11 27.07 -2.53
C VAL A 375 -23.13 25.59 -2.16
N VAL A 376 -24.26 25.14 -1.61
CA VAL A 376 -24.53 23.73 -1.31
C VAL A 376 -25.90 23.34 -1.86
N HIS A 377 -26.00 22.19 -2.52
CA HIS A 377 -27.28 21.59 -2.92
C HIS A 377 -27.54 20.31 -2.14
N GLY A 378 -28.78 20.11 -1.69
CA GLY A 378 -29.27 18.77 -1.33
C GLY A 378 -29.63 17.99 -2.59
N ARG A 379 -29.21 16.72 -2.67
CA ARG A 379 -29.43 15.82 -3.81
C ARG A 379 -30.05 14.51 -3.33
N ASP A 380 -30.83 13.86 -4.20
CA ASP A 380 -31.43 12.53 -3.99
C ASP A 380 -32.39 12.37 -2.79
N GLY A 381 -32.66 13.43 -2.02
CA GLY A 381 -33.54 13.37 -0.85
C GLY A 381 -33.72 14.70 -0.12
N GLN A 382 -34.51 14.67 0.95
CA GLN A 382 -34.73 15.82 1.86
C GLN A 382 -33.50 16.07 2.74
N TRP A 383 -33.28 17.32 3.11
CA TRP A 383 -32.12 17.78 3.88
C TRP A 383 -32.49 18.97 4.77
N ALA A 384 -31.76 19.16 5.88
CA ALA A 384 -32.02 20.23 6.85
C ALA A 384 -30.79 21.14 7.04
N VAL A 385 -31.04 22.38 7.47
CA VAL A 385 -30.01 23.38 7.79
C VAL A 385 -30.24 23.91 9.19
N THR A 386 -29.17 24.02 9.98
CA THR A 386 -29.23 24.55 11.35
C THR A 386 -29.82 25.97 11.37
N GLY A 387 -30.88 26.18 12.16
CA GLY A 387 -31.57 27.47 12.26
C GLY A 387 -32.68 27.71 11.22
N ILE A 388 -32.85 26.81 10.26
CA ILE A 388 -33.96 26.83 9.29
C ILE A 388 -34.96 25.73 9.68
N THR A 389 -36.25 26.07 9.75
CA THR A 389 -37.29 25.14 10.22
C THR A 389 -37.84 24.31 9.06
N GLY A 390 -37.90 22.99 9.26
CA GLY A 390 -38.44 22.03 8.30
C GLY A 390 -37.38 21.42 7.38
N ASP A 391 -37.77 20.33 6.72
CA ASP A 391 -36.97 19.70 5.66
C ASP A 391 -37.03 20.54 4.37
N LEU A 392 -35.88 20.67 3.71
CA LEU A 392 -35.71 21.31 2.43
C LEU A 392 -35.80 20.28 1.30
N PRO A 393 -36.49 20.61 0.18
CA PRO A 393 -36.65 19.67 -0.92
C PRO A 393 -35.32 19.39 -1.64
N ALA A 394 -35.26 18.23 -2.29
CA ALA A 394 -34.17 17.89 -3.19
C ALA A 394 -33.96 18.98 -4.26
N ASP A 395 -32.72 19.14 -4.69
CA ASP A 395 -32.20 20.13 -5.64
C ASP A 395 -32.32 21.60 -5.22
N ALA A 396 -32.92 21.92 -4.08
CA ALA A 396 -32.81 23.25 -3.49
C ALA A 396 -31.34 23.60 -3.20
N ARG A 397 -31.01 24.90 -3.36
CA ARG A 397 -29.69 25.48 -3.08
C ARG A 397 -29.70 26.26 -1.78
N LEU A 398 -28.68 26.08 -0.96
CA LEU A 398 -28.26 27.00 0.08
C LEU A 398 -27.14 27.88 -0.48
N ARG A 399 -27.25 29.20 -0.30
CA ARG A 399 -26.18 30.18 -0.53
C ARG A 399 -25.83 30.88 0.78
N LEU A 400 -24.55 30.89 1.17
CA LEU A 400 -24.07 31.60 2.37
C LEU A 400 -23.22 32.81 1.98
N PHE A 401 -23.61 33.97 2.50
CA PHE A 401 -22.97 35.26 2.23
C PHE A 401 -22.31 35.81 3.50
N PRO A 402 -21.10 36.41 3.38
CA PRO A 402 -20.41 37.01 4.51
C PRO A 402 -21.20 38.20 5.09
N PRO A 403 -20.93 38.60 6.36
CA PRO A 403 -21.55 39.77 6.96
C PRO A 403 -21.41 41.04 6.12
N THR A 404 -22.41 41.91 6.17
CA THR A 404 -22.47 43.20 5.47
C THR A 404 -23.06 44.27 6.39
N ALA A 405 -23.05 45.54 5.98
CA ALA A 405 -23.71 46.61 6.74
C ALA A 405 -25.21 46.34 6.99
N SER A 406 -25.88 45.58 6.12
CA SER A 406 -27.29 45.20 6.26
C SER A 406 -27.51 43.87 7.00
N PHE A 407 -26.47 43.06 7.20
CA PHE A 407 -26.51 41.77 7.88
C PHE A 407 -25.28 41.62 8.78
N ALA A 408 -25.45 41.89 10.08
CA ALA A 408 -24.35 41.85 11.06
C ALA A 408 -23.78 40.44 11.30
N THR A 409 -24.51 39.39 10.91
CA THR A 409 -24.07 37.99 10.89
C THR A 409 -23.98 37.47 9.45
N TRP A 410 -23.55 36.23 9.29
CA TRP A 410 -23.70 35.52 8.01
C TRP A 410 -25.18 35.45 7.62
N ARG A 411 -25.44 35.49 6.31
CA ARG A 411 -26.79 35.39 5.72
C ARG A 411 -26.91 34.10 4.92
N ALA A 412 -27.97 33.34 5.16
CA ALA A 412 -28.38 32.22 4.34
C ALA A 412 -29.54 32.62 3.42
N LEU A 413 -29.44 32.23 2.16
CA LEU A 413 -30.53 32.26 1.20
C LEU A 413 -30.73 30.84 0.68
N VAL A 414 -31.92 30.28 0.93
CA VAL A 414 -32.32 28.96 0.44
C VAL A 414 -33.39 29.12 -0.62
N GLU A 415 -33.17 28.51 -1.77
CA GLU A 415 -34.06 28.61 -2.94
C GLU A 415 -34.29 27.23 -3.55
N THR A 416 -35.50 26.94 -4.04
CA THR A 416 -35.78 25.71 -4.82
C THR A 416 -35.01 25.71 -6.14
N ALA A 417 -34.98 24.57 -6.84
CA ALA A 417 -34.49 24.51 -8.22
C ALA A 417 -35.21 25.50 -9.17
N ALA A 418 -36.49 25.81 -8.90
CA ALA A 418 -37.27 26.82 -9.61
C ALA A 418 -37.02 28.28 -9.13
N SER A 419 -36.00 28.49 -8.28
CA SER A 419 -35.65 29.78 -7.65
C SER A 419 -36.75 30.42 -6.79
N GLN A 420 -37.68 29.62 -6.25
CA GLN A 420 -38.58 30.07 -5.19
C GLN A 420 -37.78 30.16 -3.88
N VAL A 421 -37.79 31.33 -3.23
CA VAL A 421 -37.17 31.51 -1.91
C VAL A 421 -37.93 30.71 -0.85
N LEU A 422 -37.21 29.88 -0.11
CA LEU A 422 -37.69 29.12 1.05
C LEU A 422 -37.25 29.76 2.36
N TYR A 423 -36.08 30.39 2.38
CA TYR A 423 -35.53 31.10 3.53
C TYR A 423 -34.60 32.21 3.05
N ASP A 424 -34.66 33.37 3.68
CA ASP A 424 -33.70 34.47 3.47
C ASP A 424 -33.49 35.20 4.81
N GLY A 425 -32.34 35.04 5.44
CA GLY A 425 -32.16 35.52 6.81
C GLY A 425 -30.78 35.26 7.43
N PRO A 426 -30.58 35.74 8.67
CA PRO A 426 -29.33 35.58 9.41
C PRO A 426 -29.13 34.15 9.92
N VAL A 427 -27.90 33.66 9.83
CA VAL A 427 -27.45 32.36 10.39
C VAL A 427 -26.21 32.52 11.27
N PRO A 428 -25.98 31.61 12.23
CA PRO A 428 -24.74 31.57 13.00
C PRO A 428 -23.52 31.28 12.12
N SER A 429 -22.31 31.48 12.67
CA SER A 429 -21.05 31.13 12.00
C SER A 429 -20.71 29.63 11.99
N ASP A 430 -21.47 28.79 12.71
CA ASP A 430 -21.39 27.32 12.67
C ASP A 430 -22.75 26.78 12.19
N VAL A 431 -22.80 26.35 10.92
CA VAL A 431 -24.02 25.86 10.27
C VAL A 431 -23.82 24.41 9.87
N ARG A 432 -24.68 23.50 10.35
CA ARG A 432 -24.75 22.13 9.82
C ARG A 432 -25.83 22.03 8.76
N VAL A 433 -25.42 21.51 7.61
CA VAL A 433 -26.27 21.07 6.51
C VAL A 433 -26.26 19.54 6.53
N ALA A 434 -27.39 18.89 6.75
CA ALA A 434 -27.47 17.45 6.96
C ALA A 434 -28.51 16.80 6.04
N GLY A 435 -28.18 15.65 5.46
CA GLY A 435 -29.17 14.83 4.77
C GLY A 435 -30.14 14.18 5.77
N SER A 436 -31.45 14.33 5.55
CA SER A 436 -32.49 13.80 6.45
C SER A 436 -32.72 12.29 6.26
N THR A 437 -32.16 11.69 5.20
CA THR A 437 -32.21 10.25 4.92
C THR A 437 -30.84 9.70 4.50
N PRO A 438 -30.56 8.39 4.64
CA PRO A 438 -29.32 7.78 4.14
C PRO A 438 -29.12 7.86 2.62
N ALA A 439 -30.20 8.06 1.86
CA ALA A 439 -30.17 8.26 0.42
C ALA A 439 -29.68 9.66 0.04
N THR A 440 -30.01 10.68 0.86
CA THR A 440 -29.66 12.08 0.60
C THR A 440 -28.15 12.27 0.50
N THR A 441 -27.71 13.02 -0.51
CA THR A 441 -26.33 13.46 -0.67
C THR A 441 -26.26 14.99 -0.71
N LEU A 442 -25.09 15.57 -0.39
CA LEU A 442 -24.87 17.01 -0.33
C LEU A 442 -23.77 17.39 -1.32
N GLN A 443 -24.09 18.24 -2.29
CA GLN A 443 -23.13 18.71 -3.30
C GLN A 443 -22.58 20.08 -2.92
N LEU A 444 -21.26 20.22 -2.90
CA LEU A 444 -20.54 21.45 -2.55
C LEU A 444 -19.98 22.12 -3.81
N ASP A 445 -20.80 22.88 -4.53
CA ASP A 445 -20.43 23.48 -5.83
C ASP A 445 -19.27 24.50 -5.71
N SER A 446 -19.08 25.11 -4.54
CA SER A 446 -17.93 26.01 -4.28
C SER A 446 -16.57 25.30 -4.27
N ARG A 447 -16.55 23.97 -4.21
CA ARG A 447 -15.33 23.17 -4.34
C ARG A 447 -15.12 22.83 -5.81
N THR A 448 -14.07 23.38 -6.41
CA THR A 448 -13.70 23.14 -7.82
C THR A 448 -13.10 21.73 -8.03
N SER A 449 -13.92 20.70 -7.89
CA SER A 449 -13.51 19.29 -7.97
C SER A 449 -14.65 18.42 -8.50
N ALA A 450 -14.31 17.34 -9.21
CA ALA A 450 -15.29 16.30 -9.54
C ALA A 450 -15.68 15.43 -8.32
N TYR A 451 -15.06 15.65 -7.16
CA TYR A 451 -15.34 14.95 -5.90
C TYR A 451 -15.95 15.93 -4.91
N ASP A 452 -17.15 16.40 -5.27
CA ASP A 452 -17.95 17.47 -4.66
C ASP A 452 -19.20 16.97 -3.92
N LEU A 453 -19.50 15.67 -4.01
CA LEU A 453 -20.73 15.06 -3.51
C LEU A 453 -20.46 14.20 -2.25
N TYR A 454 -21.17 14.47 -1.16
CA TYR A 454 -20.90 13.94 0.18
C TYR A 454 -22.12 13.28 0.84
N ARG A 455 -21.89 12.46 1.86
CA ARG A 455 -22.93 11.88 2.74
C ARG A 455 -22.82 12.44 4.15
N GLY A 456 -23.88 12.29 4.94
CA GLY A 456 -23.91 12.72 6.33
C GLY A 456 -24.16 14.22 6.45
N THR A 457 -23.25 14.92 7.12
CA THR A 457 -23.37 16.36 7.40
C THR A 457 -22.21 17.14 6.78
N LEU A 458 -22.48 18.28 6.18
CA LEU A 458 -21.48 19.32 5.93
C LEU A 458 -21.64 20.39 7.03
N ARG A 459 -20.64 20.49 7.90
CA ARG A 459 -20.51 21.58 8.87
C ARG A 459 -19.71 22.70 8.23
N VAL A 460 -20.36 23.83 8.05
CA VAL A 460 -19.76 25.07 7.57
C VAL A 460 -19.31 25.87 8.80
N ILE A 461 -18.02 26.19 8.86
CA ILE A 461 -17.42 26.97 9.95
C ILE A 461 -16.88 28.26 9.32
N ALA A 462 -17.47 29.40 9.69
CA ALA A 462 -17.13 30.70 9.12
C ALA A 462 -16.30 31.56 10.10
N SER A 463 -15.24 32.17 9.58
CA SER A 463 -14.31 33.02 10.33
C SER A 463 -13.99 34.29 9.53
N GLY A 464 -14.49 35.44 10.00
CA GLY A 464 -14.41 36.67 9.22
C GLY A 464 -15.13 36.51 7.87
N PRO A 465 -14.44 36.72 6.72
CA PRO A 465 -14.99 36.47 5.39
C PRO A 465 -14.72 35.06 4.84
N THR A 466 -13.98 34.20 5.56
CA THR A 466 -13.58 32.87 5.06
C THR A 466 -14.39 31.74 5.68
N ILE A 467 -14.47 30.62 4.96
CA ILE A 467 -15.22 29.42 5.33
C ILE A 467 -14.33 28.18 5.23
N ASP A 468 -14.37 27.35 6.27
CA ASP A 468 -14.02 25.94 6.20
C ASP A 468 -15.30 25.10 6.07
N VAL A 469 -15.26 24.04 5.26
CA VAL A 469 -16.33 23.03 5.21
C VAL A 469 -15.78 21.68 5.63
N VAL A 470 -16.39 21.12 6.66
CA VAL A 470 -16.02 19.85 7.29
C VAL A 470 -17.13 18.83 7.08
N ASN A 471 -16.84 17.70 6.44
CA ASN A 471 -17.78 16.61 6.29
C ASN A 471 -17.75 15.69 7.54
N GLU A 472 -18.85 15.66 8.29
CA GLU A 472 -19.03 14.84 9.50
C GLU A 472 -19.86 13.59 9.13
N LEU A 473 -19.28 12.39 9.28
CA LEU A 473 -19.90 11.11 8.89
C LEU A 473 -19.33 9.88 9.65
N PRO A 474 -20.03 8.73 9.70
CA PRO A 474 -19.49 7.49 10.25
C PRO A 474 -18.27 6.98 9.47
N LEU A 475 -17.30 6.37 10.15
CA LEU A 475 -16.08 5.82 9.55
C LEU A 475 -16.39 4.82 8.43
N GLU A 476 -17.37 3.94 8.60
CA GLU A 476 -17.75 2.97 7.55
C GLU A 476 -18.27 3.66 6.28
N THR A 477 -18.92 4.83 6.41
CA THR A 477 -19.35 5.64 5.26
C THR A 477 -18.19 6.39 4.63
N TYR A 478 -17.29 6.96 5.44
CA TYR A 478 -16.05 7.61 4.99
C TYR A 478 -15.18 6.66 4.14
N LEU A 479 -15.01 5.41 4.60
CA LEU A 479 -14.19 4.41 3.91
C LEU A 479 -14.68 4.09 2.49
N ARG A 480 -15.97 4.28 2.18
CA ARG A 480 -16.50 4.09 0.82
C ARG A 480 -15.92 5.11 -0.18
N GLY A 481 -15.54 6.30 0.30
CA GLY A 481 -14.83 7.31 -0.48
C GLY A 481 -13.29 7.17 -0.48
N VAL A 482 -12.72 6.39 0.45
CA VAL A 482 -11.26 6.19 0.62
C VAL A 482 -10.77 4.89 0.00
N VAL A 483 -11.33 3.74 0.36
CA VAL A 483 -10.81 2.42 -0.04
C VAL A 483 -10.71 2.26 -1.56
N PRO A 484 -11.71 2.69 -2.37
CA PRO A 484 -11.60 2.69 -3.83
C PRO A 484 -10.61 3.70 -4.42
N ALA A 485 -10.32 4.79 -3.69
CA ALA A 485 -9.39 5.83 -4.12
C ALA A 485 -7.93 5.41 -3.89
N GLU A 486 -7.67 4.70 -2.79
CA GLU A 486 -6.36 4.13 -2.46
C GLU A 486 -6.10 2.82 -3.22
N MET A 487 -6.99 1.83 -3.12
CA MET A 487 -6.76 0.49 -3.65
C MET A 487 -7.83 0.06 -4.68
N PRO A 488 -7.45 -0.26 -5.93
CA PRO A 488 -8.40 -0.67 -6.96
C PRO A 488 -9.22 -1.90 -6.56
N SER A 489 -10.55 -1.83 -6.72
CA SER A 489 -11.48 -2.92 -6.37
C SER A 489 -11.24 -4.24 -7.13
N THR A 490 -10.43 -4.22 -8.19
CA THR A 490 -10.02 -5.41 -8.97
C THR A 490 -8.83 -6.16 -8.36
N TRP A 491 -8.23 -5.65 -7.27
CA TRP A 491 -7.11 -6.30 -6.59
C TRP A 491 -7.57 -7.46 -5.69
N PRO A 492 -6.65 -8.39 -5.31
CA PRO A 492 -6.98 -9.55 -4.50
C PRO A 492 -7.72 -9.19 -3.21
N LEU A 493 -8.68 -10.02 -2.83
CA LEU A 493 -9.54 -9.76 -1.66
C LEU A 493 -8.73 -9.50 -0.39
N GLN A 494 -7.71 -10.32 -0.10
CA GLN A 494 -6.88 -10.18 1.11
C GLN A 494 -6.12 -8.84 1.16
N ALA A 495 -5.65 -8.32 0.02
CA ALA A 495 -5.02 -7.01 -0.04
C ALA A 495 -6.03 -5.89 0.25
N ARG A 496 -7.24 -5.97 -0.33
CA ARG A 496 -8.32 -5.00 -0.10
C ARG A 496 -8.83 -5.03 1.34
N THR A 497 -8.93 -6.22 1.94
CA THR A 497 -9.26 -6.42 3.36
C THR A 497 -8.20 -5.78 4.27
N ALA A 498 -6.91 -6.05 4.03
CA ALA A 498 -5.81 -5.43 4.78
C ALA A 498 -5.81 -3.90 4.64
N GLN A 499 -5.98 -3.38 3.42
CA GLN A 499 -6.08 -1.93 3.18
C GLN A 499 -7.27 -1.31 3.90
N THR A 500 -8.43 -1.98 3.92
CA THR A 500 -9.64 -1.46 4.57
C THR A 500 -9.45 -1.34 6.09
N ILE A 501 -8.88 -2.36 6.73
CA ILE A 501 -8.57 -2.36 8.16
C ILE A 501 -7.49 -1.30 8.47
N ALA A 502 -6.42 -1.21 7.66
CA ALA A 502 -5.38 -0.19 7.83
C ALA A 502 -5.93 1.23 7.62
N ALA A 503 -6.81 1.45 6.66
CA ALA A 503 -7.44 2.75 6.41
C ALA A 503 -8.37 3.15 7.58
N ARG A 504 -9.20 2.23 8.06
CA ARG A 504 -10.07 2.45 9.22
C ARG A 504 -9.27 2.81 10.48
N THR A 505 -8.18 2.08 10.71
CA THR A 505 -7.33 2.28 11.88
C THR A 505 -6.60 3.63 11.83
N TYR A 506 -6.07 4.01 10.66
CA TYR A 506 -5.43 5.32 10.48
C TYR A 506 -6.44 6.44 10.77
N ALA A 507 -7.61 6.39 10.14
CA ALA A 507 -8.69 7.34 10.34
C ALA A 507 -9.10 7.45 11.83
N ALA A 508 -9.22 6.31 12.52
CA ALA A 508 -9.55 6.25 13.95
C ALA A 508 -8.41 6.76 14.86
N TYR A 509 -7.14 6.56 14.49
CA TYR A 509 -5.97 7.08 15.22
C TYR A 509 -5.85 8.62 15.10
N GLN A 510 -6.32 9.18 14.00
CA GLN A 510 -6.31 10.62 13.74
C GLN A 510 -7.40 11.40 14.48
N LEU A 511 -8.38 10.74 15.09
CA LEU A 511 -9.48 11.41 15.81
C LEU A 511 -8.97 12.35 16.92
N ARG A 512 -9.53 13.55 16.99
CA ARG A 512 -9.28 14.59 18.01
C ARG A 512 -10.59 15.05 18.64
N PRO A 513 -11.30 14.16 19.37
CA PRO A 513 -12.57 14.49 20.00
C PRO A 513 -12.37 15.63 21.01
N GLY A 514 -13.22 16.65 20.93
CA GLY A 514 -13.22 17.80 21.84
C GLY A 514 -12.11 18.86 21.62
N THR A 515 -11.13 18.64 20.73
CA THR A 515 -9.99 19.57 20.56
C THR A 515 -9.72 20.02 19.12
N GLY A 516 -10.07 19.23 18.10
CA GLY A 516 -9.95 19.63 16.69
C GLY A 516 -11.27 20.18 16.11
N THR A 517 -11.20 21.00 15.06
CA THR A 517 -12.36 21.33 14.19
C THR A 517 -12.68 20.17 13.23
N PHE A 518 -11.63 19.53 12.70
CA PHE A 518 -11.66 18.31 11.89
C PHE A 518 -10.59 17.31 12.38
N ASP A 519 -10.58 16.09 11.82
CA ASP A 519 -9.67 15.00 12.19
C ASP A 519 -8.65 14.67 11.06
N VAL A 520 -9.08 14.75 9.80
CA VAL A 520 -8.25 14.41 8.62
C VAL A 520 -8.51 15.36 7.45
N TYR A 521 -7.53 15.49 6.56
CA TYR A 521 -7.70 16.08 5.23
C TYR A 521 -8.27 15.03 4.25
N ASP A 522 -8.81 15.48 3.12
CA ASP A 522 -9.34 14.62 2.05
C ASP A 522 -8.33 14.29 0.94
N ASP A 523 -7.07 14.70 1.11
CA ASP A 523 -5.96 14.48 0.20
C ASP A 523 -4.80 13.69 0.84
N THR A 524 -3.66 13.61 0.14
CA THR A 524 -2.46 12.86 0.57
C THR A 524 -1.78 13.38 1.84
N ARG A 525 -2.22 14.51 2.43
CA ARG A 525 -1.86 14.90 3.81
C ARG A 525 -2.46 13.93 4.84
N SER A 526 -3.51 13.19 4.47
CA SER A 526 -4.11 12.12 5.28
C SER A 526 -4.41 10.89 4.43
N GLN A 527 -5.60 10.80 3.84
CA GLN A 527 -6.00 9.73 2.91
C GLN A 527 -6.86 10.35 1.81
N VAL A 528 -6.76 9.84 0.58
CA VAL A 528 -7.56 10.39 -0.53
C VAL A 528 -9.04 10.04 -0.32
N TYR A 529 -9.87 11.04 -0.03
CA TYR A 529 -11.31 10.89 0.18
C TYR A 529 -12.09 11.59 -0.95
N GLY A 530 -12.65 10.79 -1.87
CA GLY A 530 -13.38 11.31 -3.03
C GLY A 530 -14.90 11.38 -2.88
N GLY A 531 -15.42 11.35 -1.64
CA GLY A 531 -16.87 11.39 -1.39
C GLY A 531 -17.65 10.29 -2.10
N VAL A 532 -18.92 10.59 -2.43
CA VAL A 532 -19.86 9.68 -3.09
C VAL A 532 -19.35 9.21 -4.45
N ARG A 533 -18.64 10.07 -5.21
CA ARG A 533 -18.15 9.73 -6.55
C ARG A 533 -17.00 8.72 -6.57
N ARG A 534 -16.50 8.29 -5.40
CA ARG A 534 -15.55 7.17 -5.27
C ARG A 534 -16.20 5.86 -4.82
N GLU A 535 -17.45 5.86 -4.38
CA GLU A 535 -18.13 4.66 -3.87
C GLU A 535 -18.22 3.57 -4.94
N LEU A 536 -17.87 2.34 -4.57
CA LEU A 536 -17.97 1.16 -5.44
C LEU A 536 -18.50 -0.03 -4.64
N ALA A 537 -19.57 -0.68 -5.12
CA ALA A 537 -20.19 -1.84 -4.45
C ALA A 537 -19.21 -2.99 -4.14
N ALA A 538 -18.15 -3.15 -4.96
CA ALA A 538 -17.10 -4.14 -4.74
C ALA A 538 -16.17 -3.82 -3.57
N ALA A 539 -16.06 -2.55 -3.16
CA ALA A 539 -15.37 -2.14 -1.93
C ALA A 539 -16.33 -2.12 -0.73
N ASP A 540 -17.58 -1.72 -0.94
CA ASP A 540 -18.63 -1.69 0.11
C ASP A 540 -18.77 -3.04 0.82
N SER A 541 -18.71 -4.15 0.06
CA SER A 541 -18.75 -5.50 0.64
C SER A 541 -17.54 -5.85 1.53
N VAL A 542 -16.35 -5.31 1.22
CA VAL A 542 -15.14 -5.49 2.05
C VAL A 542 -15.17 -4.57 3.28
N ILE A 543 -15.71 -3.37 3.13
CA ILE A 543 -15.94 -2.43 4.22
C ILE A 543 -16.92 -3.05 5.24
N ALA A 544 -18.09 -3.51 4.77
CA ALA A 544 -19.08 -4.19 5.61
C ALA A 544 -18.54 -5.47 6.28
N ALA A 545 -17.82 -6.33 5.53
CA ALA A 545 -17.23 -7.55 6.08
C ALA A 545 -16.11 -7.31 7.10
N THR A 546 -15.59 -6.08 7.20
CA THR A 546 -14.55 -5.69 8.18
C THR A 546 -15.05 -4.59 9.13
N ALA A 547 -16.36 -4.36 9.24
CA ALA A 547 -16.92 -3.24 10.01
C ALA A 547 -16.35 -3.20 11.45
N GLY A 548 -15.89 -2.02 11.87
CA GLY A 548 -15.23 -1.80 13.16
C GLY A 548 -13.84 -2.44 13.33
N GLN A 549 -13.34 -3.31 12.43
CA GLN A 549 -12.04 -3.96 12.60
C GLN A 549 -10.87 -2.98 12.42
N VAL A 550 -9.95 -2.99 13.38
CA VAL A 550 -8.79 -2.09 13.49
C VAL A 550 -7.53 -2.81 13.94
N VAL A 551 -6.36 -2.22 13.70
CA VAL A 551 -5.07 -2.68 14.21
C VAL A 551 -4.77 -2.01 15.56
N ARG A 552 -4.36 -2.80 16.56
CA ARG A 552 -4.02 -2.33 17.90
C ARG A 552 -2.58 -2.68 18.29
N SER A 553 -1.93 -1.76 19.00
CA SER A 553 -0.67 -2.00 19.71
C SER A 553 -0.96 -1.98 21.21
N GLY A 554 -1.04 -3.16 21.82
CA GLY A 554 -1.60 -3.31 23.17
C GLY A 554 -3.07 -2.89 23.18
N THR A 555 -3.43 -1.96 24.07
CA THR A 555 -4.78 -1.39 24.17
C THR A 555 -5.03 -0.23 23.20
N SER A 556 -3.97 0.40 22.68
CA SER A 556 -4.05 1.59 21.82
C SER A 556 -4.24 1.23 20.34
N LEU A 557 -4.85 2.13 19.56
CA LEU A 557 -4.84 2.03 18.09
C LEU A 557 -3.41 2.19 17.57
N ALA A 558 -3.05 1.42 16.55
CA ALA A 558 -1.79 1.57 15.84
C ALA A 558 -1.92 2.68 14.77
N ASN A 559 -0.91 3.55 14.63
CA ASN A 559 -0.83 4.48 13.50
C ASN A 559 -0.46 3.71 12.23
N THR A 560 -1.47 3.20 11.52
CA THR A 560 -1.31 2.34 10.32
C THR A 560 -1.02 3.14 9.07
N LEU A 561 0.15 3.79 9.05
CA LEU A 561 0.68 4.47 7.87
C LEU A 561 0.83 3.51 6.69
N PHE A 562 0.51 3.99 5.49
CA PHE A 562 0.65 3.23 4.25
C PHE A 562 1.08 4.11 3.08
N HIS A 563 1.61 3.51 2.02
CA HIS A 563 2.14 4.19 0.84
C HIS A 563 2.00 3.30 -0.40
N SER A 564 2.18 3.85 -1.60
CA SER A 564 1.91 3.12 -2.85
C SER A 564 2.85 1.92 -3.06
N THR A 565 4.16 2.16 -3.12
CA THR A 565 5.16 1.14 -3.49
C THR A 565 6.41 1.32 -2.63
N ALA A 566 6.87 0.26 -1.96
CA ALA A 566 8.00 0.29 -1.03
C ALA A 566 9.36 0.42 -1.74
N GLY A 567 9.50 -0.29 -2.88
CA GLY A 567 10.77 -0.56 -3.54
C GLY A 567 11.44 -1.86 -3.05
N GLY A 568 10.68 -2.76 -2.41
CA GLY A 568 11.16 -4.05 -1.89
C GLY A 568 11.53 -4.08 -0.40
N ALA A 569 11.45 -2.96 0.32
CA ALA A 569 11.57 -2.92 1.78
C ALA A 569 10.90 -1.67 2.36
N THR A 570 10.36 -1.78 3.57
CA THR A 570 9.83 -0.63 4.33
C THR A 570 10.92 0.02 5.18
N GLU A 571 10.67 1.24 5.66
CA GLU A 571 11.61 2.05 6.43
C GLU A 571 11.12 2.34 7.86
N HIS A 572 12.05 2.64 8.78
CA HIS A 572 11.73 3.08 10.13
C HIS A 572 11.12 4.49 10.12
N ASN A 573 10.04 4.71 10.88
CA ASN A 573 9.29 5.97 10.82
C ASN A 573 10.13 7.24 11.16
N GLU A 574 11.07 7.16 12.10
CA GLU A 574 11.97 8.26 12.49
C GLU A 574 12.97 8.67 11.40
N ASN A 575 13.25 7.78 10.42
CA ASN A 575 14.11 8.07 9.28
C ASN A 575 13.41 8.87 8.18
N VAL A 576 12.08 8.99 8.25
CA VAL A 576 11.24 9.56 7.20
C VAL A 576 10.58 10.86 7.67
N PHE A 577 9.91 10.85 8.83
CA PHE A 577 9.16 12.03 9.27
C PHE A 577 10.05 13.11 9.88
N VAL A 578 10.26 14.17 9.09
CA VAL A 578 11.03 15.36 9.40
C VAL A 578 10.16 16.63 9.40
N SER A 579 10.61 17.66 10.10
CA SER A 579 10.05 19.01 10.03
C SER A 579 10.36 19.67 8.68
N SER A 580 9.74 20.83 8.42
CA SER A 580 10.11 21.70 7.30
C SER A 580 11.59 22.12 7.32
N ALA A 581 12.25 22.14 8.49
CA ALA A 581 13.69 22.38 8.59
C ALA A 581 14.56 21.14 8.28
N GLY A 582 13.96 19.96 8.10
CA GLY A 582 14.66 18.69 7.89
C GLY A 582 15.08 17.96 9.16
N ALA A 583 14.80 18.51 10.35
CA ALA A 583 15.04 17.84 11.63
C ALA A 583 14.02 16.72 11.86
N ARG A 584 14.46 15.56 12.39
CA ARG A 584 13.57 14.42 12.71
C ARG A 584 12.52 14.84 13.74
N VAL A 585 11.24 14.54 13.49
CA VAL A 585 10.13 14.87 14.41
C VAL A 585 9.39 13.64 14.96
N ALA A 586 9.60 12.46 14.39
CA ALA A 586 9.02 11.23 14.91
C ALA A 586 10.05 10.44 15.74
N SER A 587 9.63 9.96 16.91
CA SER A 587 10.35 8.96 17.70
C SER A 587 10.12 7.54 17.14
N PRO A 588 11.00 6.56 17.42
CA PRO A 588 10.81 5.17 16.99
C PRO A 588 9.48 4.56 17.49
N VAL A 589 8.70 4.00 16.58
CA VAL A 589 7.45 3.28 16.90
C VAL A 589 7.63 1.78 16.65
N SER A 590 7.38 0.97 17.67
CA SER A 590 7.67 -0.48 17.72
C SER A 590 7.03 -1.30 16.59
N TYR A 591 5.86 -0.89 16.09
CA TYR A 591 5.16 -1.54 14.98
C TYR A 591 5.42 -0.89 13.60
N LEU A 592 6.10 0.26 13.53
CA LEU A 592 6.48 0.93 12.26
C LEU A 592 7.99 0.80 12.03
N ARG A 593 8.48 -0.44 12.05
CA ARG A 593 9.88 -0.79 11.81
C ARG A 593 10.08 -1.22 10.36
N GLY A 594 11.15 -0.74 9.74
CA GLY A 594 11.49 -1.14 8.39
C GLY A 594 11.85 -2.63 8.31
N SER A 595 11.31 -3.31 7.31
CA SER A 595 11.46 -4.75 7.07
C SER A 595 11.56 -5.02 5.57
N SER A 596 12.27 -6.09 5.20
CA SER A 596 12.28 -6.60 3.82
C SER A 596 10.89 -7.01 3.37
N ASP A 597 10.47 -6.54 2.20
CA ASP A 597 9.18 -6.82 1.55
C ASP A 597 9.38 -7.70 0.29
N ARG A 598 10.17 -8.76 0.46
CA ARG A 598 10.53 -9.73 -0.58
C ARG A 598 10.05 -11.14 -0.23
N ASP A 599 9.83 -11.91 -1.28
CA ASP A 599 9.58 -13.35 -1.21
C ASP A 599 10.87 -14.13 -0.89
N PRO A 600 10.79 -15.44 -0.62
CA PRO A 600 11.97 -16.27 -0.32
C PRO A 600 12.99 -16.40 -1.47
N SER A 601 12.65 -15.97 -2.69
CA SER A 601 13.57 -15.93 -3.84
C SER A 601 14.28 -14.57 -3.99
N GLY A 602 13.93 -13.59 -3.16
CA GLY A 602 14.48 -12.23 -3.18
C GLY A 602 13.73 -11.27 -4.12
N VAL A 603 12.63 -11.70 -4.74
CA VAL A 603 11.79 -10.83 -5.57
C VAL A 603 10.89 -9.99 -4.66
N ALA A 604 10.85 -8.68 -4.90
CA ALA A 604 9.98 -7.79 -4.14
C ALA A 604 8.50 -8.06 -4.47
N TYR A 605 7.64 -8.13 -3.45
CA TYR A 605 6.20 -8.32 -3.65
C TYR A 605 5.58 -7.18 -4.50
N ASP A 606 6.20 -5.99 -4.46
CA ASP A 606 5.81 -4.83 -5.26
C ASP A 606 6.51 -4.71 -6.63
N ALA A 607 7.32 -5.70 -7.05
CA ALA A 607 8.05 -5.68 -8.33
C ALA A 607 7.15 -5.54 -9.57
N GLY A 608 5.86 -5.92 -9.46
CA GLY A 608 4.85 -5.73 -10.50
C GLY A 608 4.23 -4.32 -10.57
N ALA A 609 4.67 -3.38 -9.74
CA ALA A 609 4.17 -2.00 -9.71
C ALA A 609 4.70 -1.17 -10.89
N PRO A 610 3.92 -0.22 -11.43
CA PRO A 610 4.40 0.72 -12.46
C PRO A 610 5.47 1.70 -11.92
N TYR A 611 5.67 1.73 -10.59
CA TYR A 611 6.69 2.53 -9.91
C TYR A 611 7.69 1.66 -9.13
N ALA A 612 7.78 0.36 -9.43
CA ALA A 612 8.76 -0.53 -8.82
C ALA A 612 10.20 -0.03 -9.07
N THR A 613 10.44 0.45 -10.30
CA THR A 613 11.60 1.23 -10.72
C THR A 613 11.12 2.46 -11.50
N TRP A 614 11.93 3.52 -11.51
CA TRP A 614 11.74 4.71 -12.33
C TRP A 614 13.07 5.43 -12.53
N GLN A 615 13.13 6.29 -13.55
CA GLN A 615 14.24 7.21 -13.75
C GLN A 615 13.70 8.58 -14.19
N THR A 616 14.46 9.64 -13.91
CA THR A 616 14.22 10.95 -14.51
C THR A 616 14.80 11.01 -15.94
N ARG A 617 14.63 12.14 -16.63
CA ARG A 617 15.57 12.51 -17.69
C ARG A 617 16.94 12.88 -17.09
N SER A 618 17.96 13.03 -17.93
CA SER A 618 19.21 13.68 -17.54
C SER A 618 18.97 15.18 -17.30
N PHE A 619 19.58 15.72 -16.26
CA PHE A 619 19.71 17.16 -16.00
C PHE A 619 21.18 17.56 -16.06
N SER A 620 21.47 18.70 -16.69
CA SER A 620 22.78 19.32 -16.64
C SER A 620 23.12 19.82 -15.22
N ILE A 621 24.40 20.02 -14.95
CA ILE A 621 24.86 20.67 -13.70
C ILE A 621 24.24 22.06 -13.52
N ALA A 622 24.07 22.82 -14.60
CA ALA A 622 23.44 24.14 -14.56
C ALA A 622 21.96 24.06 -14.11
N GLU A 623 21.19 23.11 -14.66
CA GLU A 623 19.81 22.88 -14.24
C GLU A 623 19.72 22.42 -12.78
N LEU A 624 20.56 21.47 -12.35
CA LEU A 624 20.55 21.02 -10.95
C LEU A 624 20.95 22.13 -9.97
N SER A 625 21.95 22.94 -10.34
CA SER A 625 22.34 24.12 -9.55
C SER A 625 21.21 25.15 -9.47
N ALA A 626 20.46 25.37 -10.56
CA ALA A 626 19.29 26.25 -10.56
C ALA A 626 18.08 25.66 -9.81
N ILE A 627 17.92 24.33 -9.78
CA ILE A 627 16.87 23.64 -9.02
C ILE A 627 17.16 23.74 -7.51
N PHE A 628 18.34 23.32 -7.07
CA PHE A 628 18.73 23.34 -5.65
C PHE A 628 19.10 24.74 -5.13
N GLY A 629 19.44 25.67 -6.02
CA GLY A 629 19.70 27.07 -5.68
C GLY A 629 18.46 27.87 -5.29
N LYS A 630 17.24 27.39 -5.63
CA LYS A 630 15.97 28.02 -5.24
C LYS A 630 15.66 27.93 -3.74
N ASP A 631 16.36 27.07 -3.00
CA ASP A 631 16.14 26.86 -1.57
C ASP A 631 17.42 27.03 -0.77
N ALA A 632 17.38 27.87 0.26
CA ALA A 632 18.54 28.19 1.10
C ALA A 632 19.15 26.95 1.79
N ARG A 633 18.36 25.88 2.02
CA ARG A 633 18.82 24.63 2.63
C ARG A 633 19.71 23.80 1.71
N THR A 634 19.58 23.96 0.38
CA THR A 634 20.32 23.17 -0.63
C THR A 634 21.21 24.02 -1.54
N ALA A 635 21.10 25.35 -1.51
CA ALA A 635 21.91 26.24 -2.33
C ALA A 635 23.41 26.16 -1.97
N VAL A 636 24.19 25.50 -2.83
CA VAL A 636 25.65 25.29 -2.71
C VAL A 636 26.45 25.92 -3.87
N GLY A 637 25.86 26.90 -4.57
CA GLY A 637 26.44 27.44 -5.80
C GLY A 637 26.36 26.44 -6.96
N THR A 638 27.42 26.33 -7.75
CA THR A 638 27.52 25.33 -8.82
C THR A 638 27.73 23.96 -8.18
N LEU A 639 26.75 23.07 -8.33
CA LEU A 639 26.78 21.70 -7.80
C LEU A 639 27.87 20.88 -8.48
N SER A 640 28.70 20.18 -7.71
CA SER A 640 29.78 19.32 -8.21
C SER A 640 29.69 17.87 -7.70
N GLY A 641 28.96 17.61 -6.61
CA GLY A 641 28.85 16.28 -6.03
C GLY A 641 27.66 16.08 -5.10
N LEU A 642 27.28 14.81 -4.91
CA LEU A 642 26.26 14.37 -3.95
C LEU A 642 26.80 13.21 -3.09
N ASP A 643 26.76 13.34 -1.77
CA ASP A 643 26.89 12.19 -0.87
C ASP A 643 25.52 11.56 -0.63
N LEU A 644 25.36 10.32 -1.10
CA LEU A 644 24.14 9.51 -1.04
C LEU A 644 24.31 8.28 -0.13
N ARG A 645 25.33 8.26 0.73
CA ARG A 645 25.69 7.07 1.53
C ARG A 645 24.83 6.90 2.79
N ASN A 646 24.28 7.98 3.36
CA ASN A 646 23.47 7.89 4.57
C ASN A 646 22.07 7.35 4.26
N ARG A 647 21.90 6.03 4.32
CA ARG A 647 20.69 5.31 3.97
C ARG A 647 20.12 4.53 5.15
N GLY A 648 18.80 4.43 5.23
CA GLY A 648 18.07 3.59 6.18
C GLY A 648 17.98 2.13 5.72
N VAL A 649 17.27 1.30 6.49
CA VAL A 649 17.18 -0.15 6.23
C VAL A 649 16.55 -0.48 4.88
N SER A 650 15.67 0.39 4.38
CA SER A 650 15.02 0.24 3.08
C SER A 650 15.90 0.72 1.91
N GLY A 651 17.09 1.25 2.19
CA GLY A 651 17.94 1.95 1.23
C GLY A 651 17.54 3.40 0.96
N ARG A 652 16.48 3.91 1.60
CA ARG A 652 16.06 5.32 1.50
C ARG A 652 17.11 6.24 2.09
N LEU A 653 17.35 7.37 1.43
CA LEU A 653 18.25 8.41 1.91
C LEU A 653 17.70 9.02 3.20
N ILE A 654 18.43 8.83 4.30
CA ILE A 654 18.20 9.57 5.55
C ILE A 654 18.65 11.02 5.33
N SER A 655 19.81 11.21 4.72
CA SER A 655 20.32 12.54 4.35
C SER A 655 21.10 12.52 3.04
N VAL A 656 21.18 13.70 2.43
CA VAL A 656 22.00 13.99 1.24
C VAL A 656 22.93 15.14 1.59
N THR A 657 24.22 15.00 1.33
CA THR A 657 25.16 16.13 1.36
C THR A 657 25.36 16.63 -0.07
N LEU A 658 24.93 17.84 -0.35
CA LEU A 658 25.22 18.54 -1.61
C LEU A 658 26.57 19.24 -1.48
N VAL A 659 27.38 19.16 -2.54
CA VAL A 659 28.72 19.77 -2.62
C VAL A 659 28.78 20.67 -3.83
N GLY A 660 29.25 21.91 -3.67
CA GLY A 660 29.39 22.87 -4.76
C GLY A 660 30.33 24.03 -4.44
N THR A 661 30.37 25.03 -5.32
CA THR A 661 31.31 26.17 -5.22
C THR A 661 31.09 27.07 -4.01
N ALA A 662 29.90 27.07 -3.39
CA ALA A 662 29.61 27.78 -2.15
C ALA A 662 29.71 26.89 -0.89
N GLY A 663 30.41 25.75 -0.99
CA GLY A 663 30.65 24.82 0.12
C GLY A 663 29.73 23.60 0.09
N THR A 664 29.39 23.08 1.27
CA THR A 664 28.58 21.87 1.43
C THR A 664 27.35 22.13 2.30
N LYS A 665 26.25 21.43 1.99
CA LYS A 665 25.03 21.46 2.81
C LYS A 665 24.43 20.06 2.92
N THR A 666 24.07 19.65 4.13
CA THR A 666 23.42 18.37 4.39
C THR A 666 21.96 18.59 4.72
N VAL A 667 21.07 17.92 3.99
CA VAL A 667 19.61 17.96 4.19
C VAL A 667 19.07 16.54 4.32
N SER A 668 17.85 16.36 4.85
CA SER A 668 17.20 15.06 4.83
C SER A 668 16.85 14.62 3.40
N GLY A 669 16.68 13.31 3.17
CA GLY A 669 16.25 12.80 1.87
C GLY A 669 14.92 13.40 1.40
N ASP A 670 13.99 13.64 2.33
CA ASP A 670 12.69 14.24 2.04
C ASP A 670 12.80 15.74 1.68
N VAL A 671 13.70 16.50 2.31
CA VAL A 671 13.98 17.88 1.89
C VAL A 671 14.63 17.93 0.50
N PHE A 672 15.57 17.02 0.21
CA PHE A 672 16.18 16.89 -1.11
C PHE A 672 15.13 16.61 -2.21
N VAL A 673 14.23 15.64 -1.96
CA VAL A 673 13.12 15.31 -2.86
C VAL A 673 12.15 16.48 -3.01
N ALA A 674 11.79 17.17 -1.93
CA ALA A 674 10.88 18.30 -1.95
C ALA A 674 11.44 19.48 -2.74
N VAL A 675 12.70 19.87 -2.52
CA VAL A 675 13.35 20.96 -3.26
C VAL A 675 13.50 20.61 -4.74
N PHE A 676 13.94 19.38 -5.07
CA PHE A 676 14.00 18.97 -6.47
C PHE A 676 12.62 19.06 -7.13
N ASN A 677 11.58 18.54 -6.47
CA ASN A 677 10.22 18.54 -7.01
C ASN A 677 9.63 19.95 -7.13
N ALA A 678 9.92 20.87 -6.22
CA ALA A 678 9.52 22.27 -6.34
C ALA A 678 10.33 23.05 -7.40
N GLY A 679 11.61 22.72 -7.56
CA GLY A 679 12.52 23.46 -8.43
C GLY A 679 12.53 23.02 -9.90
N ARG A 680 12.19 21.76 -10.21
CA ARG A 680 12.22 21.18 -11.57
C ARG A 680 11.26 21.91 -12.55
N PRO A 681 11.53 21.85 -13.87
CA PRO A 681 10.59 22.34 -14.89
C PRO A 681 9.20 21.69 -14.83
N ALA A 682 8.17 22.44 -15.22
CA ALA A 682 6.81 21.91 -15.34
C ALA A 682 6.74 20.82 -16.42
N GLY A 683 6.07 19.72 -16.12
CA GLY A 683 5.99 18.54 -16.99
C GLY A 683 7.08 17.48 -16.75
N ASP A 684 8.21 17.84 -16.11
CA ASP A 684 9.24 16.85 -15.77
C ASP A 684 8.76 15.87 -14.68
N ALA A 685 9.19 14.61 -14.82
CA ALA A 685 8.90 13.56 -13.86
C ALA A 685 9.49 13.90 -12.49
N PRO A 686 8.70 13.87 -11.40
CA PRO A 686 9.18 14.11 -10.05
C PRO A 686 10.00 12.92 -9.52
N LEU A 687 10.88 13.18 -8.55
CA LEU A 687 11.39 12.13 -7.67
C LEU A 687 10.22 11.59 -6.84
N ARG A 688 10.01 10.27 -6.86
CA ARG A 688 8.85 9.62 -6.23
C ARG A 688 9.06 9.25 -4.75
N GLY A 689 10.25 9.51 -4.22
CA GLY A 689 10.63 9.25 -2.84
C GLY A 689 12.15 9.28 -2.66
N SER A 690 12.59 9.11 -1.42
CA SER A 690 14.01 9.13 -1.01
C SER A 690 14.79 7.84 -1.33
N LEU A 691 14.15 6.82 -1.92
CA LEU A 691 14.82 5.63 -2.46
C LEU A 691 15.34 5.92 -3.88
N VAL A 692 16.38 6.74 -3.95
CA VAL A 692 16.97 7.28 -5.19
C VAL A 692 18.51 7.19 -5.15
N ASP A 693 19.11 7.07 -6.32
CA ASP A 693 20.56 7.10 -6.57
C ASP A 693 20.85 7.79 -7.92
N VAL A 694 22.10 8.12 -8.20
CA VAL A 694 22.58 8.63 -9.50
C VAL A 694 23.14 7.51 -10.40
N LYS A 695 23.16 6.27 -9.89
CA LYS A 695 23.43 5.04 -10.66
C LYS A 695 22.17 4.16 -10.66
N PRO A 696 21.98 3.27 -11.66
CA PRO A 696 20.87 2.31 -11.66
C PRO A 696 20.85 1.49 -10.37
N ILE A 697 19.71 1.47 -9.68
CA ILE A 697 19.50 0.65 -8.48
C ILE A 697 19.16 -0.78 -8.92
N PRO A 698 19.90 -1.82 -8.47
CA PRO A 698 19.60 -3.23 -8.76
C PRO A 698 18.21 -3.67 -8.27
#